data_AF-A0A847NXT1-F1
#
_entry.id   AF-A0A847NXT1-F1
#
_cell.length_a   1.000
_cell.length_b   1.000
_cell.length_c   1.000
_cell.angle_alpha   90.00
_cell.angle_beta   90.00
_cell.angle_gamma   90.00
#
_symmetry.space_group_name_H-M   'P 1'
#
loop_
_entity.id
_entity.type
_entity.pdbx_description
1 polymer ?
#
loop_
_entity_poly.entity_id
_entity_poly.type
_entity_poly.pdbx_seq_one_letter_code
_entity_poly.pdbx_strand_id
1 'polypeptide(L)'
;MIVKCLIPVIMSLMFLMSCNIIEEAIGIDKNEDDDKDKIVRPVEFFIDTTVSVSAQSAVITGNDGFSLIIPQGLTVSPFRVQVNRPWEVDSSDGIKILNCYDVNLSFGNTFNPPLTITIPFDMSKVENIDSLKAAYYDEVSRTWVPFDSRVVQNGSFTFTTNHLTRLGVLEIITSGGYTYKFTGAKGVEVYYTLSGKHAVMSPSDYGEVSDQPYHIPTSDPLWAPVYVQDIAFTIKEVREILAASPDSLKAPKPDETVTVYVKYMEGSDGQYGTVSGSIYINNSVTLPSNMSGITKRQILRSTAAHEYLHFIQDYYYVMNNASIGQWWLEALATQADRLVWGDKLVYCESEIYSIESFATLIENLSKSWDDCNADPNWYLAGCFFNYLSKHRNGSKLNIASILKVGGSSNSIYRIVLDEQIKSQLSSDIGKEYADYVRYLFEKGNQNLTVLTGGVAHLEMNPSFNETIERNGQSKTEEKSITVPYLAVKMITLKNGGTDTLKTEIKKRFSLDKEIYLCEYDKPNEKFTGFVPITNTGVISTLAKKNDKNYILIINKSTSGNATVNLVMSNVEEVEDVKIDAFQYMQFTLLSSGDAFSYSDGKKDNIFEVGFLSDQSTRSIESEFKNDGTFSIISEKVFGAVVPGGFDEEGSSYDSCRLTVQGKYKGNVLYDVSIKQNKQTITPNGARVKNSNGDDILVNAVLIETRSLLIDMIVLDQDFSYYAFGKQWSGDDIQSHVIDLEHSIEKYAQYDNKLETITKTEINNVDWGLMSSMTMYLGKK
;
A
#
# COMPACT_ATOMS: atom_id res chain seq x y z
N MET A 1 22.78 32.91 -10.38
CA MET A 1 22.64 34.33 -10.77
C MET A 1 21.21 34.68 -11.18
N ILE A 2 20.44 33.77 -11.78
CA ILE A 2 19.03 33.96 -12.16
C ILE A 2 18.07 34.06 -10.94
N VAL A 3 18.40 33.44 -9.80
CA VAL A 3 17.56 33.48 -8.58
C VAL A 3 17.58 34.85 -7.86
N LYS A 4 18.62 35.67 -8.04
CA LYS A 4 18.70 37.00 -7.40
C LYS A 4 17.89 38.09 -8.10
N CYS A 5 17.42 37.85 -9.33
CA CYS A 5 16.60 38.81 -10.07
C CYS A 5 15.09 38.55 -9.96
N LEU A 6 14.66 37.37 -9.48
CA LEU A 6 13.24 37.02 -9.37
C LEU A 6 12.59 37.53 -8.08
N ILE A 7 13.36 37.60 -6.98
CA ILE A 7 12.87 38.02 -5.66
C ILE A 7 12.39 39.48 -5.63
N PRO A 8 13.07 40.47 -6.26
CA PRO A 8 12.58 41.84 -6.32
C PRO A 8 11.30 41.99 -7.15
N VAL A 9 11.12 41.17 -8.19
CA VAL A 9 9.94 41.19 -9.06
C VAL A 9 8.74 40.58 -8.36
N ILE A 10 8.92 39.47 -7.64
CA ILE A 10 7.87 38.85 -6.83
C ILE A 10 7.50 39.74 -5.64
N MET A 11 8.47 40.37 -4.98
CA MET A 11 8.17 41.35 -3.93
C MET A 11 7.49 42.61 -4.48
N SER A 12 7.79 43.05 -5.71
CA SER A 12 7.09 44.19 -6.32
C SER A 12 5.66 43.82 -6.73
N LEU A 13 5.40 42.59 -7.19
CA LEU A 13 4.04 42.09 -7.46
C LEU A 13 3.24 41.90 -6.18
N MET A 14 3.86 41.39 -5.11
CA MET A 14 3.21 41.26 -3.80
C MET A 14 2.95 42.62 -3.15
N PHE A 15 3.85 43.60 -3.34
CA PHE A 15 3.65 44.98 -2.87
C PHE A 15 2.49 45.66 -3.63
N LEU A 16 2.41 45.51 -4.97
CA LEU A 16 1.29 45.99 -5.78
C LEU A 16 -0.05 45.30 -5.43
N MET A 17 -0.05 44.00 -5.10
CA MET A 17 -1.26 43.31 -4.65
C MET A 17 -1.66 43.67 -3.21
N SER A 18 -0.70 43.98 -2.32
CA SER A 18 -0.99 44.45 -0.97
C SER A 18 -1.42 45.92 -0.90
N CYS A 19 -1.01 46.76 -1.85
CA CYS A 19 -1.47 48.15 -1.95
C CYS A 19 -2.95 48.23 -2.38
N ASN A 20 -3.44 47.30 -3.21
CA ASN A 20 -4.86 47.24 -3.58
C ASN A 20 -5.79 46.75 -2.46
N ILE A 21 -5.26 46.13 -1.40
CA ILE A 21 -6.06 45.58 -0.29
C ILE A 21 -6.13 46.54 0.91
N ILE A 22 -5.25 47.56 0.98
CA ILE A 22 -5.21 48.50 2.10
C ILE A 22 -6.02 49.79 1.82
N GLU A 23 -6.36 50.10 0.56
CA GLU A 23 -7.24 51.24 0.25
C GLU A 23 -8.74 50.98 0.55
N GLU A 24 -9.14 49.74 0.79
CA GLU A 24 -10.56 49.40 1.07
C GLU A 24 -10.92 49.37 2.57
N ALA A 25 -9.95 49.52 3.48
CA ALA A 25 -10.18 49.27 4.92
C ALA A 25 -10.09 50.48 5.85
N ILE A 26 -9.66 51.67 5.41
CA ILE A 26 -9.54 52.84 6.31
C ILE A 26 -9.99 54.11 5.61
N GLY A 27 -11.26 54.47 5.81
CA GLY A 27 -11.77 55.80 5.49
C GLY A 27 -11.12 56.86 6.38
N ILE A 28 -10.23 57.67 5.80
CA ILE A 28 -9.95 59.02 6.28
C ILE A 28 -10.09 59.97 5.09
N ASP A 29 -11.20 60.69 5.14
CA ASP A 29 -11.59 61.82 4.31
C ASP A 29 -10.50 62.91 4.29
N LYS A 30 -10.07 63.32 3.09
CA LYS A 30 -9.46 64.62 2.79
C LYS A 30 -9.50 64.90 1.28
N ASN A 31 -10.45 65.77 0.93
CA ASN A 31 -10.72 66.40 -0.36
C ASN A 31 -9.49 67.00 -1.08
N GLU A 32 -9.51 66.95 -2.41
CA GLU A 32 -9.69 68.09 -3.34
C GLU A 32 -9.15 67.68 -4.72
N ASP A 33 -10.05 67.46 -5.69
CA ASP A 33 -9.89 67.71 -7.16
C ASP A 33 -10.49 66.69 -8.16
N ASP A 34 -11.16 65.60 -7.75
CA ASP A 34 -11.71 64.61 -8.72
C ASP A 34 -13.24 64.46 -8.74
N ASP A 35 -13.97 65.53 -8.41
CA ASP A 35 -15.45 65.51 -8.31
C ASP A 35 -16.16 65.96 -9.61
N LYS A 36 -15.98 65.23 -10.72
CA LYS A 36 -16.78 65.46 -11.93
C LYS A 36 -17.40 64.27 -12.67
N ASP A 37 -17.10 63.01 -12.34
CA ASP A 37 -17.69 61.88 -13.09
C ASP A 37 -18.12 60.64 -12.27
N LYS A 38 -18.36 60.77 -10.95
CA LYS A 38 -19.20 59.79 -10.25
C LYS A 38 -20.66 60.11 -10.51
N ILE A 39 -21.22 59.46 -11.54
CA ILE A 39 -22.67 59.32 -11.69
C ILE A 39 -23.19 58.54 -10.48
N VAL A 40 -23.54 59.23 -9.40
CA VAL A 40 -24.45 58.71 -8.37
C VAL A 40 -25.79 58.56 -9.06
N ARG A 41 -26.07 57.36 -9.58
CA ARG A 41 -27.40 57.06 -10.12
C ARG A 41 -28.39 57.12 -8.96
N PRO A 42 -29.49 57.87 -9.07
CA PRO A 42 -30.48 57.94 -8.01
C PRO A 42 -31.05 56.55 -7.73
N VAL A 43 -31.15 56.18 -6.45
CA VAL A 43 -31.92 54.99 -6.01
C VAL A 43 -33.36 55.25 -6.41
N GLU A 44 -33.81 54.61 -7.49
CA GLU A 44 -35.18 54.74 -7.97
C GLU A 44 -36.08 53.87 -7.10
N PHE A 45 -36.81 54.51 -6.19
CA PHE A 45 -37.75 53.82 -5.31
C PHE A 45 -38.94 53.30 -6.12
N PHE A 46 -39.20 52.00 -6.01
CA PHE A 46 -40.35 51.36 -6.63
C PHE A 46 -41.66 51.84 -5.98
N ILE A 47 -41.64 52.04 -4.66
CA ILE A 47 -42.70 52.72 -3.90
C ILE A 47 -42.04 53.62 -2.87
N ASP A 48 -42.53 54.86 -2.75
CA ASP A 48 -42.15 55.79 -1.69
C ASP A 48 -43.38 56.59 -1.25
N THR A 49 -43.89 56.33 -0.06
CA THR A 49 -45.14 56.92 0.42
C THR A 49 -45.14 57.12 1.93
N THR A 50 -46.09 57.90 2.43
CA THR A 50 -46.34 58.07 3.87
C THR A 50 -47.70 57.48 4.21
N VAL A 51 -47.76 56.65 5.24
CA VAL A 51 -48.97 55.97 5.68
C VAL A 51 -49.23 56.19 7.17
N SER A 52 -50.49 56.05 7.58
CA SER A 52 -50.92 56.07 8.97
C SER A 52 -51.82 54.87 9.24
N VAL A 53 -51.51 54.11 10.30
CA VAL A 53 -52.24 52.88 10.65
C VAL A 53 -52.88 52.94 12.04
N SER A 54 -53.01 54.14 12.63
CA SER A 54 -53.56 54.32 13.99
C SER A 54 -55.02 53.88 14.13
N ALA A 55 -55.83 54.06 13.07
CA ALA A 55 -57.27 53.78 13.10
C ALA A 55 -57.72 52.64 12.15
N GLN A 56 -56.89 52.22 11.20
CA GLN A 56 -57.17 51.14 10.26
C GLN A 56 -55.87 50.59 9.67
N SER A 57 -55.89 49.36 9.15
CA SER A 57 -54.77 48.80 8.41
C SER A 57 -54.52 49.57 7.11
N ALA A 58 -53.27 49.64 6.66
CA ALA A 58 -52.91 50.17 5.35
C ALA A 58 -52.57 49.02 4.39
N VAL A 59 -52.93 49.18 3.12
CA VAL A 59 -52.54 48.28 2.04
C VAL A 59 -51.80 49.09 0.98
N ILE A 60 -50.59 48.67 0.65
CA ILE A 60 -49.70 49.33 -0.30
C ILE A 60 -49.42 48.34 -1.42
N THR A 61 -49.78 48.70 -2.66
CA THR A 61 -49.62 47.82 -3.82
C THR A 61 -48.70 48.42 -4.87
N GLY A 62 -47.79 47.61 -5.39
CA GLY A 62 -46.96 47.94 -6.55
C GLY A 62 -47.65 47.57 -7.86
N ASN A 63 -47.21 48.18 -8.96
CA ASN A 63 -47.78 47.96 -10.29
C ASN A 63 -47.54 46.56 -10.88
N ASP A 64 -46.70 45.74 -10.24
CA ASP A 64 -46.35 44.39 -10.68
C ASP A 64 -47.04 43.28 -9.90
N GLY A 65 -47.89 43.65 -8.93
CA GLY A 65 -48.56 42.71 -8.04
C GLY A 65 -47.91 42.55 -6.66
N PHE A 66 -46.83 43.29 -6.34
CA PHE A 66 -46.37 43.40 -4.95
C PHE A 66 -47.45 44.00 -4.06
N SER A 67 -47.61 43.48 -2.84
CA SER A 67 -48.51 44.05 -1.83
C SER A 67 -47.92 43.98 -0.42
N LEU A 68 -48.08 45.05 0.35
CA LEU A 68 -47.72 45.14 1.76
C LEU A 68 -48.95 45.58 2.56
N ILE A 69 -49.40 44.73 3.48
CA ILE A 69 -50.47 45.04 4.43
C ILE A 69 -49.84 45.34 5.79
N ILE A 70 -50.06 46.55 6.27
CA ILE A 70 -49.61 47.02 7.57
C ILE A 70 -50.82 47.03 8.51
N PRO A 71 -50.81 46.25 9.61
CA PRO A 71 -51.95 46.13 10.50
C PRO A 71 -52.24 47.43 11.25
N GLN A 72 -53.52 47.64 11.57
CA GLN A 72 -53.95 48.71 12.46
C GLN A 72 -53.19 48.63 13.81
N GLY A 73 -52.83 49.80 14.33
CA GLY A 73 -52.24 49.94 15.66
C GLY A 73 -50.74 49.65 15.73
N LEU A 74 -50.08 49.37 14.60
CA LEU A 74 -48.62 49.16 14.57
C LEU A 74 -47.84 50.40 15.06
N THR A 75 -48.32 51.60 14.71
CA THR A 75 -47.79 52.88 15.20
C THR A 75 -48.93 53.90 15.40
N VAL A 76 -48.69 54.92 16.24
CA VAL A 76 -49.63 56.02 16.48
C VAL A 76 -49.38 57.25 15.60
N SER A 77 -48.22 57.32 14.94
CA SER A 77 -47.79 58.44 14.09
C SER A 77 -47.60 58.01 12.64
N PRO A 78 -47.89 58.88 11.66
CA PRO A 78 -47.57 58.59 10.27
C PRO A 78 -46.08 58.30 10.07
N PHE A 79 -45.76 57.41 9.16
CA PHE A 79 -44.39 57.03 8.84
C PHE A 79 -44.22 56.79 7.34
N ARG A 80 -42.99 56.95 6.86
CA ARG A 80 -42.58 56.69 5.49
C ARG A 80 -42.35 55.19 5.27
N VAL A 81 -42.85 54.70 4.14
CA VAL A 81 -42.65 53.36 3.59
C VAL A 81 -41.87 53.51 2.29
N GLN A 82 -40.75 52.82 2.19
CA GLN A 82 -39.95 52.76 0.97
C GLN A 82 -39.78 51.31 0.54
N VAL A 83 -40.01 51.03 -0.73
CA VAL A 83 -39.80 49.71 -1.34
C VAL A 83 -38.91 49.88 -2.54
N ASN A 84 -37.84 49.09 -2.59
CA ASN A 84 -36.85 49.07 -3.66
C ASN A 84 -36.77 47.68 -4.28
N ARG A 85 -36.34 47.64 -5.55
CA ARG A 85 -35.86 46.41 -6.18
C ARG A 85 -34.34 46.47 -6.27
N PRO A 86 -33.62 45.60 -5.56
CA PRO A 86 -32.16 45.56 -5.69
C PRO A 86 -31.75 45.13 -7.11
N TRP A 87 -30.76 45.83 -7.68
CA TRP A 87 -30.22 45.58 -9.03
C TRP A 87 -29.31 44.36 -9.07
N GLU A 88 -28.59 44.11 -7.98
CA GLU A 88 -27.77 42.94 -7.74
C GLU A 88 -28.27 42.26 -6.49
N VAL A 89 -28.42 40.93 -6.58
CA VAL A 89 -28.82 40.11 -5.46
C VAL A 89 -27.78 39.00 -5.35
N ASP A 90 -27.18 38.83 -4.19
CA ASP A 90 -26.24 37.74 -3.93
C ASP A 90 -26.95 36.40 -4.18
N SER A 91 -26.72 35.83 -5.37
CA SER A 91 -27.15 34.49 -5.72
C SER A 91 -26.03 33.52 -5.36
N SER A 92 -26.28 32.62 -4.42
CA SER A 92 -25.42 31.48 -4.16
C SER A 92 -25.77 30.31 -5.09
N ASP A 93 -24.82 29.42 -5.35
CA ASP A 93 -25.09 28.15 -6.03
C ASP A 93 -26.24 27.40 -5.31
N GLY A 94 -27.25 26.97 -6.08
CA GLY A 94 -28.40 26.22 -5.58
C GLY A 94 -29.65 27.05 -5.20
N ILE A 95 -29.67 28.36 -5.45
CA ILE A 95 -30.86 29.20 -5.25
C ILE A 95 -31.10 30.04 -6.51
N LYS A 96 -32.31 29.95 -7.07
CA LYS A 96 -32.76 30.83 -8.16
C LYS A 96 -33.75 31.85 -7.61
N ILE A 97 -33.34 33.10 -7.58
CA ILE A 97 -34.16 34.21 -7.08
C ILE A 97 -35.13 34.62 -8.20
N LEU A 98 -36.42 34.45 -7.97
CA LEU A 98 -37.46 34.74 -8.95
C LEU A 98 -37.94 36.19 -8.87
N ASN A 99 -37.96 36.76 -7.66
CA ASN A 99 -38.21 38.18 -7.42
C ASN A 99 -37.70 38.61 -6.03
N CYS A 100 -37.32 39.87 -5.86
CA CYS A 100 -36.72 40.39 -4.62
C CYS A 100 -37.11 41.86 -4.37
N TYR A 101 -37.32 42.19 -3.10
CA TYR A 101 -37.70 43.50 -2.60
C TYR A 101 -36.94 43.86 -1.34
N ASP A 102 -36.50 45.11 -1.25
CA ASP A 102 -36.01 45.71 -0.02
C ASP A 102 -37.08 46.68 0.51
N VAL A 103 -37.58 46.42 1.72
CA VAL A 103 -38.71 47.16 2.32
C VAL A 103 -38.22 47.86 3.57
N ASN A 104 -38.33 49.17 3.60
CA ASN A 104 -37.92 50.00 4.72
C ASN A 104 -39.11 50.77 5.31
N LEU A 105 -39.27 50.71 6.62
CA LEU A 105 -40.20 51.53 7.39
C LEU A 105 -39.41 52.48 8.28
N SER A 106 -39.67 53.78 8.15
CA SER A 106 -38.91 54.83 8.86
C SER A 106 -38.96 54.76 10.39
N PHE A 107 -39.84 53.94 10.99
CA PHE A 107 -39.93 53.76 12.44
C PHE A 107 -39.18 52.52 12.97
N GLY A 108 -38.65 51.66 12.10
CA GLY A 108 -37.84 50.50 12.49
C GLY A 108 -38.06 49.25 11.65
N ASN A 109 -37.22 48.24 11.90
CA ASN A 109 -37.15 47.00 11.12
C ASN A 109 -37.72 45.77 11.86
N THR A 110 -38.24 45.96 13.08
CA THR A 110 -38.92 44.89 13.86
C THR A 110 -40.19 45.45 14.47
N PHE A 111 -41.24 44.64 14.53
CA PHE A 111 -42.57 45.10 14.92
C PHE A 111 -43.50 43.95 15.31
N ASN A 112 -44.56 44.28 16.04
CA ASN A 112 -45.62 43.38 16.47
C ASN A 112 -46.91 44.20 16.60
N PRO A 113 -48.03 43.86 15.93
CA PRO A 113 -48.29 42.65 15.11
C PRO A 113 -47.53 42.55 13.77
N PRO A 114 -47.44 41.35 13.16
CA PRO A 114 -46.72 41.13 11.89
C PRO A 114 -47.32 41.87 10.70
N LEU A 115 -46.47 42.15 9.71
CA LEU A 115 -46.88 42.60 8.38
C LEU A 115 -47.25 41.40 7.51
N THR A 116 -48.16 41.59 6.56
CA THR A 116 -48.42 40.62 5.48
C THR A 116 -47.81 41.13 4.19
N ILE A 117 -47.01 40.29 3.54
CA ILE A 117 -46.30 40.59 2.31
C ILE A 117 -46.79 39.64 1.21
N THR A 118 -47.04 40.19 0.01
CA THR A 118 -47.28 39.43 -1.21
C THR A 118 -46.23 39.80 -2.26
N ILE A 119 -45.48 38.81 -2.74
CA ILE A 119 -44.45 38.97 -3.78
C ILE A 119 -44.88 38.19 -5.04
N PRO A 120 -44.99 38.84 -6.21
CA PRO A 120 -45.28 38.17 -7.47
C PRO A 120 -44.02 37.50 -8.03
N PHE A 121 -44.19 36.43 -8.82
CA PHE A 121 -43.11 35.76 -9.53
C PHE A 121 -43.60 35.17 -10.87
N ASP A 122 -42.68 34.99 -11.81
CA ASP A 122 -42.98 34.44 -13.13
C ASP A 122 -43.01 32.90 -13.08
N MET A 123 -44.21 32.32 -13.13
CA MET A 123 -44.43 30.87 -13.14
C MET A 123 -43.73 30.15 -14.29
N SER A 124 -43.47 30.82 -15.43
CA SER A 124 -42.76 30.20 -16.56
C SER A 124 -41.27 29.98 -16.28
N LYS A 125 -40.72 30.67 -15.26
CA LYS A 125 -39.32 30.54 -14.83
C LYS A 125 -39.14 29.53 -13.70
N VAL A 126 -40.22 28.92 -13.21
CA VAL A 126 -40.18 27.92 -12.14
C VAL A 126 -39.94 26.54 -12.74
N GLU A 127 -38.92 25.84 -12.26
CA GLU A 127 -38.61 24.47 -12.70
C GLU A 127 -39.36 23.43 -11.85
N ASN A 128 -39.50 23.69 -10.55
CA ASN A 128 -40.21 22.87 -9.58
C ASN A 128 -41.03 23.73 -8.62
N ILE A 129 -42.36 23.58 -8.67
CA ILE A 129 -43.27 24.37 -7.83
C ILE A 129 -43.14 24.04 -6.33
N ASP A 130 -42.77 22.82 -5.98
CA ASP A 130 -42.68 22.36 -4.58
C ASP A 130 -41.47 22.96 -3.86
N SER A 131 -40.44 23.34 -4.62
CA SER A 131 -39.20 23.92 -4.11
C SER A 131 -39.24 25.44 -3.93
N LEU A 132 -40.34 26.09 -4.31
CA LEU A 132 -40.53 27.52 -4.11
C LEU A 132 -40.68 27.86 -2.62
N LYS A 133 -39.95 28.90 -2.20
CA LYS A 133 -40.01 29.47 -0.85
C LYS A 133 -40.08 31.00 -0.92
N ALA A 134 -40.81 31.59 0.02
CA ALA A 134 -40.56 32.96 0.44
C ALA A 134 -39.41 32.95 1.45
N ALA A 135 -38.49 33.90 1.36
CA ALA A 135 -37.32 33.98 2.23
C ALA A 135 -36.94 35.43 2.54
N TYR A 136 -36.17 35.60 3.62
CA TYR A 136 -35.48 36.84 3.92
C TYR A 136 -33.97 36.65 3.83
N TYR A 137 -33.24 37.71 3.53
CA TYR A 137 -31.77 37.70 3.55
C TYR A 137 -31.29 38.06 4.96
N ASP A 138 -30.51 37.18 5.58
CA ASP A 138 -29.79 37.44 6.82
C ASP A 138 -28.43 38.05 6.50
N GLU A 139 -28.29 39.35 6.77
CA GLU A 139 -27.06 40.11 6.50
C GLU A 139 -25.87 39.65 7.38
N VAL A 140 -26.13 39.01 8.53
CA VAL A 140 -25.07 38.54 9.44
C VAL A 140 -24.45 37.25 8.92
N SER A 141 -25.29 36.28 8.52
CA SER A 141 -24.83 35.01 7.95
C SER A 141 -24.59 35.08 6.44
N ARG A 142 -25.01 36.15 5.77
CA ARG A 142 -25.00 36.34 4.30
C ARG A 142 -25.72 35.22 3.56
N THR A 143 -26.86 34.77 4.08
CA THR A 143 -27.64 33.66 3.51
C THR A 143 -29.13 33.96 3.44
N TRP A 144 -29.82 33.30 2.50
CA TRP A 144 -31.28 33.34 2.39
C TRP A 144 -31.92 32.33 3.35
N VAL A 145 -32.85 32.81 4.18
CA VAL A 145 -33.55 32.01 5.20
C VAL A 145 -35.05 31.90 4.85
N PRO A 146 -35.59 30.68 4.61
CA PRO A 146 -37.00 30.49 4.28
C PRO A 146 -37.96 30.84 5.43
N PHE A 147 -39.17 31.31 5.09
CA PHE A 147 -40.29 31.43 6.03
C PHE A 147 -41.08 30.11 6.15
N ASP A 148 -41.54 29.78 7.36
CA ASP A 148 -42.23 28.52 7.67
C ASP A 148 -43.70 28.46 7.20
N SER A 149 -44.37 29.62 7.06
CA SER A 149 -45.79 29.70 6.69
C SER A 149 -45.97 30.26 5.28
N ARG A 150 -46.70 29.55 4.40
CA ARG A 150 -46.93 29.98 3.00
C ARG A 150 -48.36 29.76 2.51
N VAL A 151 -48.86 30.71 1.72
CA VAL A 151 -49.99 30.52 0.79
C VAL A 151 -49.49 30.87 -0.62
N VAL A 152 -49.48 29.88 -1.52
CA VAL A 152 -49.13 30.06 -2.94
C VAL A 152 -50.42 30.12 -3.74
N GLN A 153 -50.64 31.21 -4.46
CA GLN A 153 -51.79 31.36 -5.36
C GLN A 153 -51.36 32.12 -6.62
N ASN A 154 -51.67 31.56 -7.80
CA ASN A 154 -51.60 32.22 -9.11
C ASN A 154 -50.33 33.07 -9.36
N GLY A 155 -49.13 32.51 -9.17
CA GLY A 155 -47.87 33.24 -9.44
C GLY A 155 -47.52 34.30 -8.38
N SER A 156 -48.01 34.15 -7.15
CA SER A 156 -47.64 35.00 -6.02
C SER A 156 -47.46 34.19 -4.73
N PHE A 157 -46.54 34.65 -3.87
CA PHE A 157 -46.37 34.16 -2.51
C PHE A 157 -46.91 35.18 -1.52
N THR A 158 -47.77 34.75 -0.60
CA THR A 158 -48.19 35.56 0.54
C THR A 158 -47.69 34.95 1.85
N PHE A 159 -47.05 35.76 2.69
CA PHE A 159 -46.47 35.36 3.98
C PHE A 159 -46.52 36.50 5.00
N THR A 160 -46.33 36.19 6.28
CA THR A 160 -46.25 37.19 7.35
C THR A 160 -44.85 37.25 7.94
N THR A 161 -44.38 38.44 8.29
CA THR A 161 -43.09 38.64 8.98
C THR A 161 -43.24 39.67 10.11
N ASN A 162 -42.39 39.59 11.14
CA ASN A 162 -42.27 40.57 12.23
C ASN A 162 -41.01 41.43 12.10
N HIS A 163 -40.26 41.26 11.02
CA HIS A 163 -39.04 41.99 10.74
C HIS A 163 -38.88 42.24 9.25
N LEU A 164 -38.15 43.30 8.90
CA LEU A 164 -37.86 43.67 7.52
C LEU A 164 -36.35 43.68 7.28
N THR A 165 -35.95 42.86 6.32
CA THR A 165 -34.68 42.93 5.59
C THR A 165 -35.02 42.82 4.10
N ARG A 166 -34.09 42.36 3.26
CA ARG A 166 -34.43 41.99 1.87
C ARG A 166 -35.30 40.74 1.87
N LEU A 167 -36.42 40.79 1.16
CA LEU A 167 -37.42 39.75 1.05
C LEU A 167 -37.48 39.25 -0.38
N GLY A 168 -37.61 37.94 -0.59
CA GLY A 168 -37.65 37.37 -1.94
C GLY A 168 -38.52 36.15 -2.06
N VAL A 169 -38.91 35.87 -3.30
CA VAL A 169 -39.40 34.54 -3.71
C VAL A 169 -38.27 33.88 -4.45
N LEU A 170 -37.88 32.72 -3.94
CA LEU A 170 -36.81 31.92 -4.50
C LEU A 170 -37.32 30.51 -4.80
N GLU A 171 -36.73 29.93 -5.82
CA GLU A 171 -36.77 28.50 -6.06
C GLU A 171 -35.51 27.91 -5.43
N ILE A 172 -35.71 27.05 -4.42
CA ILE A 172 -34.60 26.26 -3.91
C ILE A 172 -34.31 25.19 -4.96
N ILE A 173 -33.31 25.43 -5.79
CA ILE A 173 -32.77 24.41 -6.68
C ILE A 173 -31.91 23.50 -5.80
N THR A 174 -32.57 22.69 -4.96
CA THR A 174 -31.93 21.99 -3.84
C THR A 174 -30.57 21.45 -4.25
N SER A 175 -29.56 22.10 -3.68
CA SER A 175 -28.16 21.72 -3.71
C SER A 175 -27.54 21.48 -5.10
N GLY A 176 -27.92 22.25 -6.13
CA GLY A 176 -27.29 22.12 -7.45
C GLY A 176 -27.94 21.10 -8.38
N GLY A 177 -29.27 20.94 -8.30
CA GLY A 177 -30.06 20.16 -9.27
C GLY A 177 -30.53 18.79 -8.77
N TYR A 178 -30.46 18.53 -7.46
CA TYR A 178 -30.94 17.28 -6.84
C TYR A 178 -32.40 17.43 -6.39
N THR A 179 -33.25 16.47 -6.73
CA THR A 179 -34.70 16.54 -6.46
C THR A 179 -35.15 15.80 -5.20
N TYR A 180 -34.27 14.97 -4.63
CA TYR A 180 -34.57 14.16 -3.45
C TYR A 180 -33.44 14.24 -2.41
N LYS A 181 -33.81 14.02 -1.14
CA LYS A 181 -32.88 13.94 0.00
C LYS A 181 -33.25 12.74 0.87
N PHE A 182 -32.27 11.89 1.15
CA PHE A 182 -32.39 10.77 2.09
C PHE A 182 -31.72 11.10 3.43
N THR A 183 -32.41 10.80 4.53
CA THR A 183 -31.98 11.09 5.92
C THR A 183 -32.10 9.87 6.85
N GLY A 184 -32.31 8.67 6.30
CA GLY A 184 -32.56 7.46 7.09
C GLY A 184 -31.35 6.97 7.91
N ALA A 185 -30.13 7.40 7.55
CA ALA A 185 -28.93 7.15 8.33
C ALA A 185 -28.59 8.40 9.17
N LYS A 186 -28.70 8.29 10.50
CA LYS A 186 -28.43 9.39 11.42
C LYS A 186 -27.05 10.03 11.15
N GLY A 187 -27.03 11.35 10.99
CA GLY A 187 -25.80 12.12 10.76
C GLY A 187 -25.26 12.04 9.34
N VAL A 188 -26.02 11.49 8.38
CA VAL A 188 -25.69 11.44 6.96
C VAL A 188 -26.89 11.90 6.14
N GLU A 189 -26.67 12.86 5.25
CA GLU A 189 -27.66 13.32 4.28
C GLU A 189 -27.19 13.00 2.86
N VAL A 190 -28.03 12.32 2.09
CA VAL A 190 -27.72 11.97 0.69
C VAL A 190 -28.69 12.67 -0.25
N TYR A 191 -28.15 13.52 -1.12
CA TYR A 191 -28.89 14.25 -2.16
C TYR A 191 -28.77 13.51 -3.49
N TYR A 192 -29.90 13.29 -4.17
CA TYR A 192 -29.95 12.48 -5.38
C TYR A 192 -31.11 12.88 -6.31
N THR A 193 -31.11 12.33 -7.52
CA THR A 193 -32.14 12.53 -8.55
C THR A 193 -32.58 11.17 -9.09
N LEU A 194 -33.85 11.05 -9.49
CA LEU A 194 -34.41 9.82 -10.09
C LEU A 194 -34.52 9.86 -11.62
N SER A 195 -34.19 10.99 -12.24
CA SER A 195 -34.33 11.22 -13.68
C SER A 195 -33.17 12.08 -14.22
N GLY A 196 -33.02 12.10 -15.55
CA GLY A 196 -31.96 12.82 -16.23
C GLY A 196 -30.57 12.19 -16.11
N LYS A 197 -29.52 12.92 -16.50
CA LYS A 197 -28.13 12.43 -16.54
C LYS A 197 -27.61 11.97 -15.17
N HIS A 198 -28.10 12.56 -14.08
CA HIS A 198 -27.71 12.26 -12.70
C HIS A 198 -28.63 11.24 -12.01
N ALA A 199 -29.56 10.60 -12.73
CA ALA A 199 -30.43 9.58 -12.16
C ALA A 199 -29.62 8.46 -11.50
N VAL A 200 -29.94 8.12 -10.26
CA VAL A 200 -29.29 7.00 -9.57
C VAL A 200 -29.61 5.67 -10.26
N MET A 201 -28.65 4.75 -10.19
CA MET A 201 -28.79 3.40 -10.74
C MET A 201 -30.07 2.72 -10.26
N SER A 202 -30.79 2.08 -11.19
CA SER A 202 -32.01 1.35 -10.86
C SER A 202 -31.71 0.12 -10.00
N PRO A 203 -32.65 -0.35 -9.16
CA PRO A 203 -32.46 -1.57 -8.38
C PRO A 203 -32.13 -2.80 -9.25
N SER A 204 -32.71 -2.90 -10.45
CA SER A 204 -32.42 -3.99 -11.39
C SER A 204 -30.99 -3.93 -11.92
N ASP A 205 -30.47 -2.74 -12.23
CA ASP A 205 -29.12 -2.57 -12.74
C ASP A 205 -28.08 -2.76 -11.62
N TYR A 206 -28.40 -2.32 -10.41
CA TYR A 206 -27.54 -2.52 -9.24
C TYR A 206 -27.43 -4.02 -8.89
N GLY A 207 -28.46 -4.81 -9.22
CA GLY A 207 -28.43 -6.28 -9.12
C GLY A 207 -28.43 -6.81 -7.68
N GLU A 208 -28.54 -5.92 -6.71
CA GLU A 208 -28.49 -6.20 -5.28
C GLU A 208 -29.87 -5.95 -4.67
N VAL A 209 -30.60 -7.05 -4.48
CA VAL A 209 -31.94 -7.09 -3.88
C VAL A 209 -31.92 -7.81 -2.52
N SER A 210 -30.73 -8.08 -1.97
CA SER A 210 -30.64 -8.66 -0.63
C SER A 210 -30.99 -7.60 0.41
N ASP A 211 -32.16 -7.74 1.03
CA ASP A 211 -32.63 -6.88 2.13
C ASP A 211 -31.57 -6.87 3.24
N GLN A 212 -30.77 -5.82 3.30
CA GLN A 212 -29.96 -5.55 4.46
C GLN A 212 -30.89 -5.17 5.61
N PRO A 213 -30.54 -5.46 6.87
CA PRO A 213 -31.43 -5.15 8.01
C PRO A 213 -31.81 -3.67 8.13
N TYR A 214 -31.02 -2.78 7.52
CA TYR A 214 -31.23 -1.34 7.50
C TYR A 214 -31.98 -0.83 6.26
N HIS A 215 -32.29 -1.71 5.29
CA HIS A 215 -33.05 -1.31 4.11
C HIS A 215 -34.48 -0.98 4.50
N ILE A 216 -34.87 0.25 4.19
CA ILE A 216 -36.19 0.79 4.38
C ILE A 216 -37.06 0.29 3.21
N PRO A 217 -38.26 -0.28 3.48
CA PRO A 217 -39.15 -0.81 2.44
C PRO A 217 -39.83 0.32 1.66
N THR A 218 -40.25 0.05 0.41
CA THR A 218 -40.92 1.02 -0.49
C THR A 218 -42.22 1.60 0.06
N SER A 219 -42.83 0.95 1.05
CA SER A 219 -44.03 1.43 1.73
C SER A 219 -43.76 2.50 2.80
N ASP A 220 -42.50 2.71 3.20
CA ASP A 220 -42.14 3.68 4.23
C ASP A 220 -41.99 5.10 3.62
N PRO A 221 -42.51 6.16 4.25
CA PRO A 221 -42.37 7.53 3.76
C PRO A 221 -40.92 8.04 3.64
N LEU A 222 -39.97 7.44 4.37
CA LEU A 222 -38.54 7.76 4.30
C LEU A 222 -37.79 6.92 3.28
N TRP A 223 -38.49 6.11 2.49
CA TRP A 223 -37.88 5.24 1.48
C TRP A 223 -37.04 6.02 0.45
N ALA A 224 -35.93 5.41 0.05
CA ALA A 224 -35.10 5.82 -1.08
C ALA A 224 -34.63 4.58 -1.87
N PRO A 225 -34.13 4.71 -3.11
CA PRO A 225 -33.54 3.58 -3.83
C PRO A 225 -32.44 2.90 -3.03
N VAL A 226 -32.33 1.55 -3.12
CA VAL A 226 -31.35 0.75 -2.36
C VAL A 226 -29.91 1.27 -2.51
N TYR A 227 -29.54 1.71 -3.72
CA TYR A 227 -28.25 2.34 -3.99
C TYR A 227 -27.96 3.55 -3.07
N VAL A 228 -28.95 4.42 -2.88
CA VAL A 228 -28.86 5.61 -2.01
C VAL A 228 -28.81 5.22 -0.54
N GLN A 229 -29.59 4.21 -0.14
CA GLN A 229 -29.58 3.71 1.23
C GLN A 229 -28.21 3.09 1.58
N ASP A 230 -27.64 2.28 0.68
CA ASP A 230 -26.32 1.67 0.88
C ASP A 230 -25.22 2.73 1.00
N ILE A 231 -25.24 3.82 0.22
CA ILE A 231 -24.31 4.95 0.41
C ILE A 231 -24.44 5.51 1.82
N ALA A 232 -25.65 5.86 2.25
CA ALA A 232 -25.89 6.53 3.52
C ALA A 232 -25.45 5.68 4.72
N PHE A 233 -25.84 4.40 4.73
CA PHE A 233 -25.49 3.48 5.80
C PHE A 233 -24.01 3.08 5.78
N THR A 234 -23.38 3.03 4.60
CA THR A 234 -21.93 2.81 4.51
C THR A 234 -21.16 3.99 5.10
N ILE A 235 -21.48 5.23 4.72
CA ILE A 235 -20.81 6.42 5.26
C ILE A 235 -20.97 6.49 6.78
N LYS A 236 -22.15 6.14 7.29
CA LYS A 236 -22.39 6.03 8.74
C LYS A 236 -21.50 4.96 9.39
N GLU A 237 -21.45 3.76 8.82
CA GLU A 237 -20.63 2.64 9.34
C GLU A 237 -19.13 3.01 9.34
N VAL A 238 -18.63 3.52 8.21
CA VAL A 238 -17.23 3.96 8.05
C VAL A 238 -16.88 5.02 9.09
N ARG A 239 -17.73 6.03 9.25
CA ARG A 239 -17.58 7.09 10.26
C ARG A 239 -17.43 6.52 11.67
N GLU A 240 -18.33 5.61 12.05
CA GLU A 240 -18.33 5.03 13.39
C GLU A 240 -17.08 4.18 13.64
N ILE A 241 -16.64 3.40 12.65
CA ILE A 241 -15.47 2.52 12.76
C ILE A 241 -14.16 3.32 12.81
N LEU A 242 -13.96 4.27 11.88
CA LEU A 242 -12.73 5.07 11.83
C LEU A 242 -12.53 5.97 13.06
N ALA A 243 -13.62 6.43 13.67
CA ALA A 243 -13.58 7.21 14.91
C ALA A 243 -13.33 6.35 16.16
N ALA A 244 -13.59 5.05 16.10
CA ALA A 244 -13.45 4.13 17.24
C ALA A 244 -11.99 3.66 17.43
N SER A 245 -11.72 3.07 18.60
CA SER A 245 -10.45 2.36 18.85
C SER A 245 -10.34 1.13 17.96
N PRO A 246 -9.15 0.81 17.42
CA PRO A 246 -7.84 1.39 17.73
C PRO A 246 -7.49 2.65 16.93
N ASP A 247 -8.13 2.91 15.80
CA ASP A 247 -7.70 3.94 14.85
C ASP A 247 -7.89 5.36 15.40
N SER A 248 -8.99 5.61 16.11
CA SER A 248 -9.29 6.87 16.80
C SER A 248 -8.98 8.09 15.92
N LEU A 249 -9.44 8.07 14.67
CA LEU A 249 -9.24 9.17 13.73
C LEU A 249 -10.16 10.33 14.08
N LYS A 250 -9.66 11.56 13.93
CA LYS A 250 -10.48 12.77 13.99
C LYS A 250 -11.55 12.70 12.91
N ALA A 251 -12.80 12.74 13.32
CA ALA A 251 -13.99 12.67 12.48
C ALA A 251 -15.03 13.69 12.97
N PRO A 252 -16.05 14.02 12.16
CA PRO A 252 -17.16 14.88 12.59
C PRO A 252 -17.81 14.37 13.86
N LYS A 253 -18.12 15.29 14.78
CA LYS A 253 -18.83 14.96 16.02
C LYS A 253 -20.19 14.34 15.71
N PRO A 254 -20.70 13.38 16.49
CA PRO A 254 -21.93 12.63 16.18
C PRO A 254 -23.19 13.45 15.80
N ASP A 255 -23.25 14.71 16.19
CA ASP A 255 -24.29 15.69 15.88
C ASP A 255 -24.06 16.49 14.57
N GLU A 256 -22.84 16.46 14.03
CA GLU A 256 -22.50 17.01 12.72
C GLU A 256 -22.95 16.07 11.59
N THR A 257 -23.55 16.67 10.57
CA THR A 257 -24.06 15.99 9.37
C THR A 257 -22.97 15.88 8.31
N VAL A 258 -22.82 14.69 7.75
CA VAL A 258 -22.01 14.45 6.55
C VAL A 258 -22.92 14.52 5.33
N THR A 259 -22.60 15.39 4.39
CA THR A 259 -23.40 15.60 3.18
C THR A 259 -22.80 14.86 1.99
N VAL A 260 -23.63 14.06 1.33
CA VAL A 260 -23.28 13.27 0.15
C VAL A 260 -24.16 13.66 -1.04
N TYR A 261 -23.56 13.77 -2.22
CA TYR A 261 -24.22 14.09 -3.47
C TYR A 261 -24.03 12.97 -4.49
N VAL A 262 -25.12 12.44 -5.04
CA VAL A 262 -25.05 11.35 -6.03
C VAL A 262 -25.26 11.88 -7.43
N LYS A 263 -24.21 11.92 -8.26
CA LYS A 263 -24.25 12.49 -9.62
C LYS A 263 -23.45 11.66 -10.60
N TYR A 264 -23.77 11.75 -11.88
CA TYR A 264 -22.88 11.28 -12.94
C TYR A 264 -21.54 12.02 -12.98
N MET A 265 -20.42 11.29 -13.04
CA MET A 265 -19.05 11.85 -12.93
C MET A 265 -18.06 11.41 -14.02
N GLU A 266 -18.48 11.26 -15.28
CA GLU A 266 -17.59 11.09 -16.47
C GLU A 266 -16.33 10.23 -16.27
N GLY A 267 -16.48 9.08 -15.60
CA GLY A 267 -15.40 8.11 -15.39
C GLY A 267 -14.83 8.04 -13.97
N SER A 268 -15.21 8.94 -13.06
CA SER A 268 -14.85 8.83 -11.63
C SER A 268 -15.92 8.10 -10.83
N ASP A 269 -15.52 7.25 -9.88
CA ASP A 269 -16.43 6.56 -8.97
C ASP A 269 -16.83 7.43 -7.77
N GLY A 270 -15.94 8.32 -7.33
CA GLY A 270 -16.12 9.24 -6.21
C GLY A 270 -15.40 10.58 -6.43
N GLN A 271 -15.70 11.58 -5.61
CA GLN A 271 -14.87 12.78 -5.46
C GLN A 271 -15.13 13.46 -4.12
N TYR A 272 -14.09 13.96 -3.47
CA TYR A 272 -14.20 14.83 -2.30
C TYR A 272 -14.07 16.31 -2.68
N GLY A 273 -15.07 17.12 -2.35
CA GLY A 273 -15.06 18.56 -2.56
C GLY A 273 -14.37 19.30 -1.41
N THR A 274 -13.08 19.56 -1.52
CA THR A 274 -12.26 20.17 -0.44
C THR A 274 -12.75 21.56 0.01
N VAL A 275 -13.42 22.31 -0.86
CA VAL A 275 -14.00 23.63 -0.52
C VAL A 275 -15.39 23.50 0.11
N SER A 276 -16.22 22.57 -0.38
CA SER A 276 -17.58 22.38 0.11
C SER A 276 -17.69 21.42 1.30
N GLY A 277 -16.60 20.71 1.63
CA GLY A 277 -16.59 19.63 2.61
C GLY A 277 -17.54 18.47 2.25
N SER A 278 -17.97 18.39 0.98
CA SER A 278 -19.01 17.45 0.56
C SER A 278 -18.43 16.24 -0.15
N ILE A 279 -19.06 15.08 0.03
CA ILE A 279 -18.71 13.85 -0.67
C ILE A 279 -19.57 13.72 -1.92
N TYR A 280 -18.97 13.42 -3.06
CA TYR A 280 -19.67 13.10 -4.30
C TYR A 280 -19.46 11.62 -4.62
N ILE A 281 -20.53 10.91 -4.92
CA ILE A 281 -20.49 9.51 -5.34
C ILE A 281 -21.12 9.42 -6.73
N ASN A 282 -20.56 8.57 -7.60
CA ASN A 282 -21.11 8.40 -8.93
C ASN A 282 -22.54 7.85 -8.84
N ASN A 283 -23.38 8.16 -9.82
CA ASN A 283 -24.76 7.68 -9.86
C ASN A 283 -24.86 6.21 -10.31
N SER A 284 -23.74 5.58 -10.66
CA SER A 284 -23.63 4.20 -11.09
C SER A 284 -22.33 3.57 -10.63
N VAL A 285 -22.34 2.25 -10.46
CA VAL A 285 -21.13 1.44 -10.19
C VAL A 285 -20.97 0.38 -11.28
N THR A 286 -19.74 0.24 -11.76
CA THR A 286 -19.36 -0.77 -12.75
C THR A 286 -18.57 -1.89 -12.08
N LEU A 287 -18.81 -3.13 -12.47
CA LEU A 287 -17.99 -4.25 -12.01
C LEU A 287 -16.69 -4.29 -12.81
N PRO A 288 -15.55 -4.55 -12.17
CA PRO A 288 -14.30 -4.74 -12.88
C PRO A 288 -14.35 -5.98 -13.76
N SER A 289 -13.65 -5.92 -14.90
CA SER A 289 -13.71 -6.91 -15.97
C SER A 289 -12.89 -8.19 -15.71
N ASN A 290 -11.79 -8.07 -14.97
CA ASN A 290 -10.80 -9.14 -14.78
C ASN A 290 -10.90 -9.83 -13.41
N MET A 291 -11.96 -9.55 -12.63
CA MET A 291 -12.16 -10.12 -11.30
C MET A 291 -13.49 -10.87 -11.19
N SER A 292 -13.50 -11.88 -10.34
CA SER A 292 -14.70 -12.67 -10.00
C SER A 292 -14.95 -12.66 -8.50
N GLY A 293 -16.20 -12.92 -8.10
CA GLY A 293 -16.58 -12.97 -6.68
C GLY A 293 -16.75 -11.61 -6.02
N ILE A 294 -16.79 -10.52 -6.80
CA ILE A 294 -17.04 -9.16 -6.32
C ILE A 294 -18.41 -8.68 -6.76
N THR A 295 -19.10 -7.94 -5.89
CA THR A 295 -20.42 -7.38 -6.17
C THR A 295 -20.41 -5.86 -6.27
N LYS A 296 -21.42 -5.27 -6.94
CA LYS A 296 -21.53 -3.80 -7.08
C LYS A 296 -21.63 -3.12 -5.72
N ARG A 297 -22.27 -3.76 -4.74
CA ARG A 297 -22.33 -3.25 -3.37
C ARG A 297 -20.96 -3.20 -2.71
N GLN A 298 -20.08 -4.18 -2.95
CA GLN A 298 -18.73 -4.15 -2.41
C GLN A 298 -17.90 -3.01 -3.01
N ILE A 299 -18.00 -2.78 -4.32
CA ILE A 299 -17.36 -1.62 -4.98
C ILE A 299 -17.90 -0.31 -4.40
N LEU A 300 -19.23 -0.13 -4.34
CA LEU A 300 -19.85 1.07 -3.78
C LEU A 300 -19.39 1.34 -2.35
N ARG A 301 -19.25 0.28 -1.53
CA ARG A 301 -18.77 0.39 -0.15
C ARG A 301 -17.33 0.87 -0.09
N SER A 302 -16.47 0.32 -0.93
CA SER A 302 -15.06 0.72 -1.02
C SER A 302 -14.93 2.18 -1.47
N THR A 303 -15.63 2.58 -2.54
CA THR A 303 -15.69 3.98 -3.02
C THR A 303 -16.21 4.93 -1.95
N ALA A 304 -17.31 4.61 -1.26
CA ALA A 304 -17.84 5.48 -0.22
C ALA A 304 -16.86 5.62 0.98
N ALA A 305 -16.15 4.54 1.33
CA ALA A 305 -15.13 4.59 2.37
C ALA A 305 -13.91 5.43 1.94
N HIS A 306 -13.49 5.31 0.68
CA HIS A 306 -12.41 6.10 0.08
C HIS A 306 -12.71 7.61 0.20
N GLU A 307 -13.87 8.05 -0.29
CA GLU A 307 -14.22 9.47 -0.27
C GLU A 307 -14.43 10.00 1.14
N TYR A 308 -14.93 9.16 2.04
CA TYR A 308 -15.00 9.51 3.45
C TYR A 308 -13.62 9.64 4.08
N LEU A 309 -12.64 8.84 3.67
CA LEU A 309 -11.27 8.96 4.16
C LEU A 309 -10.62 10.27 3.69
N HIS A 310 -10.92 10.77 2.48
CA HIS A 310 -10.54 12.13 2.07
C HIS A 310 -11.16 13.21 2.97
N PHE A 311 -12.44 13.06 3.32
CA PHE A 311 -13.08 13.95 4.29
C PHE A 311 -12.34 13.94 5.65
N ILE A 312 -11.88 12.78 6.11
CA ILE A 312 -11.07 12.66 7.33
C ILE A 312 -9.66 13.27 7.16
N GLN A 313 -9.03 13.09 6.00
CA GLN A 313 -7.72 13.66 5.70
C GLN A 313 -7.73 15.19 5.82
N ASP A 314 -8.83 15.86 5.49
CA ASP A 314 -8.92 17.33 5.62
C ASP A 314 -8.68 17.82 7.07
N TYR A 315 -9.03 17.03 8.09
CA TYR A 315 -8.73 17.34 9.50
C TYR A 315 -7.25 17.31 9.87
N TYR A 316 -6.43 16.66 9.04
CA TYR A 316 -5.00 16.46 9.29
C TYR A 316 -4.13 17.26 8.34
N TYR A 317 -4.53 17.38 7.08
CA TYR A 317 -3.71 17.97 6.04
C TYR A 317 -4.15 19.39 5.68
N VAL A 318 -5.42 19.77 5.90
CA VAL A 318 -6.02 21.01 5.35
C VAL A 318 -5.87 21.00 3.82
N MET A 319 -6.67 20.19 3.14
CA MET A 319 -6.51 19.86 1.72
C MET A 319 -6.67 21.06 0.76
N ASN A 320 -7.20 22.20 1.24
CA ASN A 320 -7.19 23.47 0.51
C ASN A 320 -5.80 24.14 0.43
N ASN A 321 -4.76 23.56 1.05
CA ASN A 321 -3.39 24.03 0.94
C ASN A 321 -2.68 23.39 -0.26
N ALA A 322 -2.23 24.20 -1.22
CA ALA A 322 -1.65 23.77 -2.49
C ALA A 322 -0.31 22.99 -2.39
N SER A 323 0.23 22.78 -1.19
CA SER A 323 1.52 22.11 -0.96
C SER A 323 1.43 20.60 -0.69
N ILE A 324 0.24 20.01 -0.63
CA ILE A 324 0.07 18.57 -0.38
C ILE A 324 0.09 17.80 -1.70
N GLY A 325 0.96 16.79 -1.79
CA GLY A 325 0.99 15.88 -2.94
C GLY A 325 -0.28 15.03 -3.02
N GLN A 326 -1.08 15.24 -4.07
CA GLN A 326 -2.34 14.50 -4.30
C GLN A 326 -2.14 12.98 -4.27
N TRP A 327 -1.08 12.48 -4.88
CA TRP A 327 -0.78 11.03 -4.91
C TRP A 327 -0.75 10.37 -3.52
N TRP A 328 -0.28 11.09 -2.49
CA TRP A 328 -0.18 10.57 -1.13
C TRP A 328 -1.57 10.42 -0.49
N LEU A 329 -2.44 11.41 -0.72
CA LEU A 329 -3.81 11.40 -0.22
C LEU A 329 -4.60 10.26 -0.85
N GLU A 330 -4.52 10.12 -2.17
CA GLU A 330 -5.16 9.05 -2.93
C GLU A 330 -4.63 7.67 -2.52
N ALA A 331 -3.30 7.49 -2.46
CA ALA A 331 -2.70 6.21 -2.08
C ALA A 331 -3.13 5.75 -0.67
N LEU A 332 -3.27 6.68 0.28
CA LEU A 332 -3.84 6.39 1.61
C LEU A 332 -5.36 6.15 1.57
N ALA A 333 -6.09 6.91 0.75
CA ALA A 333 -7.55 6.79 0.63
C ALA A 333 -7.98 5.39 0.17
N THR A 334 -7.19 4.77 -0.72
CA THR A 334 -7.41 3.38 -1.15
C THR A 334 -7.29 2.30 -0.06
N GLN A 335 -6.82 2.67 1.13
CA GLN A 335 -6.77 1.77 2.29
C GLN A 335 -8.03 1.84 3.16
N ALA A 336 -8.98 2.73 2.84
CA ALA A 336 -10.17 2.95 3.66
C ALA A 336 -10.96 1.67 3.90
N ASP A 337 -11.14 0.87 2.87
CA ASP A 337 -11.90 -0.38 2.95
C ASP A 337 -11.22 -1.42 3.87
N ARG A 338 -9.88 -1.48 3.87
CA ARG A 338 -9.07 -2.34 4.74
C ARG A 338 -9.01 -1.86 6.18
N LEU A 339 -9.09 -0.54 6.41
CA LEU A 339 -9.23 0.03 7.74
C LEU A 339 -10.59 -0.33 8.35
N VAL A 340 -11.66 -0.24 7.56
CA VAL A 340 -13.03 -0.40 8.06
C VAL A 340 -13.43 -1.88 8.18
N TRP A 341 -13.14 -2.69 7.15
CA TRP A 341 -13.66 -4.05 7.05
C TRP A 341 -12.58 -5.13 7.04
N GLY A 342 -11.30 -4.77 6.99
CA GLY A 342 -10.20 -5.72 6.88
C GLY A 342 -10.39 -6.66 5.69
N ASP A 343 -10.38 -7.95 5.95
CA ASP A 343 -10.42 -9.00 4.92
C ASP A 343 -11.85 -9.48 4.61
N LYS A 344 -12.89 -8.80 5.13
CA LYS A 344 -14.30 -9.11 4.82
C LYS A 344 -14.66 -8.80 3.36
N LEU A 345 -13.91 -7.92 2.71
CA LEU A 345 -14.01 -7.67 1.27
C LEU A 345 -12.96 -8.50 0.53
N VAL A 346 -13.36 -9.14 -0.57
CA VAL A 346 -12.50 -10.08 -1.32
C VAL A 346 -11.24 -9.39 -1.84
N TYR A 347 -11.38 -8.17 -2.36
CA TYR A 347 -10.30 -7.32 -2.86
C TYR A 347 -10.41 -5.95 -2.20
N CYS A 348 -9.28 -5.28 -1.97
CA CYS A 348 -9.30 -3.85 -1.67
C CYS A 348 -9.28 -3.05 -2.96
N GLU A 349 -9.60 -1.77 -2.85
CA GLU A 349 -9.53 -0.83 -3.94
C GLU A 349 -8.18 -0.83 -4.66
N SER A 350 -7.06 -0.75 -3.93
CA SER A 350 -5.73 -0.76 -4.58
C SER A 350 -5.50 -2.05 -5.37
N GLU A 351 -5.94 -3.20 -4.85
CA GLU A 351 -5.86 -4.50 -5.53
C GLU A 351 -6.72 -4.48 -6.81
N ILE A 352 -7.95 -3.98 -6.72
CA ILE A 352 -8.88 -3.86 -7.86
C ILE A 352 -8.24 -3.07 -9.00
N TYR A 353 -7.74 -1.86 -8.71
CA TYR A 353 -7.09 -1.03 -9.73
C TYR A 353 -5.82 -1.67 -10.29
N SER A 354 -5.04 -2.37 -9.46
CA SER A 354 -3.85 -3.07 -9.91
C SER A 354 -4.13 -4.25 -10.84
N ILE A 355 -5.19 -4.99 -10.58
CA ILE A 355 -5.60 -6.12 -11.42
C ILE A 355 -6.17 -5.61 -12.75
N GLU A 356 -7.05 -4.61 -12.71
CA GLU A 356 -7.63 -4.00 -13.92
C GLU A 356 -6.58 -3.28 -14.77
N SER A 357 -5.60 -2.63 -14.13
CA SER A 357 -4.57 -1.80 -14.78
C SER A 357 -3.18 -2.43 -14.75
N PHE A 358 -3.06 -3.77 -14.83
CA PHE A 358 -1.79 -4.47 -14.65
C PHE A 358 -0.67 -3.99 -15.59
N ALA A 359 -0.99 -3.58 -16.83
CA ALA A 359 -0.01 -3.00 -17.75
C ALA A 359 0.56 -1.67 -17.21
N THR A 360 -0.29 -0.84 -16.62
CA THR A 360 0.06 0.40 -15.94
C THR A 360 0.83 0.14 -14.64
N LEU A 361 0.50 -0.93 -13.90
CA LEU A 361 1.26 -1.34 -12.71
C LEU A 361 2.74 -1.60 -13.05
N ILE A 362 3.01 -2.30 -14.16
CA ILE A 362 4.37 -2.55 -14.63
C ILE A 362 5.09 -1.26 -15.03
N GLU A 363 4.39 -0.35 -15.70
CA GLU A 363 4.95 0.97 -16.01
C GLU A 363 5.31 1.73 -14.73
N ASN A 364 4.44 1.72 -13.71
CA ASN A 364 4.72 2.40 -12.44
C ASN A 364 5.86 1.76 -11.66
N LEU A 365 5.98 0.42 -11.65
CA LEU A 365 7.13 -0.25 -11.06
C LEU A 365 8.45 0.14 -11.73
N SER A 366 8.43 0.56 -13.00
CA SER A 366 9.63 1.03 -13.71
C SER A 366 10.08 2.45 -13.35
N LYS A 367 9.21 3.22 -12.69
CA LYS A 367 9.43 4.59 -12.21
C LYS A 367 9.65 4.59 -10.70
N SER A 368 10.05 5.72 -10.15
CA SER A 368 10.07 5.87 -8.69
C SER A 368 8.67 5.66 -8.14
N TRP A 369 8.53 4.92 -7.04
CA TRP A 369 7.22 4.58 -6.46
C TRP A 369 6.29 5.78 -6.23
N ASP A 370 6.84 6.95 -5.88
CA ASP A 370 6.10 8.19 -5.65
C ASP A 370 6.02 9.13 -6.88
N ASP A 371 6.44 8.67 -8.07
CA ASP A 371 6.26 9.36 -9.35
C ASP A 371 4.93 8.95 -10.01
N CYS A 372 3.83 9.20 -9.30
CA CYS A 372 2.47 8.81 -9.68
C CYS A 372 1.53 10.02 -9.78
N ASN A 373 1.71 10.83 -10.83
CA ASN A 373 1.09 12.16 -10.94
C ASN A 373 -0.35 12.20 -11.51
N ALA A 374 -1.01 11.06 -11.73
CA ALA A 374 -2.37 11.01 -12.29
C ALA A 374 -3.04 9.66 -11.99
N ASP A 375 -4.38 9.63 -12.01
CA ASP A 375 -5.19 8.42 -12.08
C ASP A 375 -4.77 7.53 -13.27
N PRO A 376 -4.58 6.21 -13.12
CA PRO A 376 -4.71 5.39 -11.89
C PRO A 376 -3.42 5.20 -11.10
N ASN A 377 -2.34 5.92 -11.42
CA ASN A 377 -1.01 5.65 -10.88
C ASN A 377 -0.94 5.80 -9.36
N TRP A 378 -1.72 6.71 -8.77
CA TRP A 378 -1.76 6.86 -7.30
C TRP A 378 -2.44 5.66 -6.60
N TYR A 379 -3.43 5.01 -7.21
CA TYR A 379 -4.02 3.77 -6.67
C TYR A 379 -3.02 2.62 -6.69
N LEU A 380 -2.18 2.57 -7.73
CA LEU A 380 -1.12 1.58 -7.89
C LEU A 380 -0.01 1.77 -6.85
N ALA A 381 0.33 3.02 -6.49
CA ALA A 381 1.19 3.30 -5.35
C ALA A 381 0.59 2.82 -4.01
N GLY A 382 -0.75 2.90 -3.88
CA GLY A 382 -1.56 2.34 -2.79
C GLY A 382 -1.29 0.87 -2.48
N CYS A 383 -0.93 0.06 -3.49
CA CYS A 383 -0.67 -1.36 -3.28
C CYS A 383 0.52 -1.65 -2.37
N PHE A 384 1.52 -0.77 -2.33
CA PHE A 384 2.62 -0.95 -1.40
C PHE A 384 2.16 -0.76 0.06
N PHE A 385 1.26 0.19 0.33
CA PHE A 385 0.65 0.33 1.65
C PHE A 385 -0.20 -0.88 2.03
N ASN A 386 -0.97 -1.42 1.09
CA ASN A 386 -1.75 -2.63 1.33
C ASN A 386 -0.84 -3.82 1.64
N TYR A 387 0.27 -3.99 0.90
CA TYR A 387 1.28 -4.99 1.21
C TYR A 387 1.82 -4.84 2.64
N LEU A 388 2.23 -3.64 3.02
CA LEU A 388 2.81 -3.36 4.35
C LEU A 388 1.80 -3.61 5.49
N SER A 389 0.52 -3.32 5.27
CA SER A 389 -0.53 -3.43 6.28
C SER A 389 -1.21 -4.81 6.34
N LYS A 390 -1.10 -5.62 5.27
CA LYS A 390 -1.82 -6.91 5.16
C LYS A 390 -0.93 -8.10 4.82
N HIS A 391 -0.04 -7.96 3.85
CA HIS A 391 0.61 -9.13 3.22
C HIS A 391 2.03 -9.39 3.71
N ARG A 392 2.78 -8.38 4.17
CA ARG A 392 4.16 -8.56 4.65
C ARG A 392 4.25 -9.59 5.77
N ASN A 393 5.35 -10.33 5.90
CA ASN A 393 5.51 -11.23 7.04
C ASN A 393 5.77 -10.45 8.34
N GLY A 394 5.29 -10.99 9.47
CA GLY A 394 5.49 -10.39 10.80
C GLY A 394 4.54 -9.22 11.09
N SER A 395 5.03 -8.22 11.83
CA SER A 395 4.26 -7.03 12.24
C SER A 395 3.64 -6.33 11.03
N LYS A 396 2.47 -5.70 11.20
CA LYS A 396 1.80 -5.00 10.11
C LYS A 396 1.85 -3.50 10.33
N LEU A 397 1.92 -2.75 9.24
CA LEU A 397 1.96 -1.30 9.29
C LEU A 397 0.57 -0.73 9.62
N ASN A 398 0.51 0.15 10.61
CA ASN A 398 -0.72 0.84 10.97
C ASN A 398 -0.93 2.08 10.07
N ILE A 399 -1.86 1.96 9.12
CA ILE A 399 -2.18 3.02 8.15
C ILE A 399 -2.79 4.25 8.85
N ALA A 400 -3.64 4.07 9.86
CA ALA A 400 -4.22 5.19 10.61
C ALA A 400 -3.14 6.02 11.33
N SER A 401 -2.08 5.39 11.83
CA SER A 401 -0.91 6.09 12.40
C SER A 401 -0.18 6.92 11.35
N ILE A 402 0.03 6.37 10.16
CA ILE A 402 0.69 7.08 9.04
C ILE A 402 -0.11 8.29 8.62
N LEU A 403 -1.43 8.16 8.50
CA LEU A 403 -2.32 9.27 8.17
C LEU A 403 -2.14 10.43 9.15
N LYS A 404 -2.11 10.15 10.46
CA LYS A 404 -1.91 11.16 11.51
C LYS A 404 -0.54 11.82 11.43
N VAL A 405 0.52 11.03 11.30
CA VAL A 405 1.90 11.53 11.27
C VAL A 405 2.15 12.35 10.00
N GLY A 406 1.66 11.89 8.85
CA GLY A 406 1.79 12.59 7.57
C GLY A 406 1.17 13.99 7.62
N GLY A 407 -0.01 14.17 8.21
CA GLY A 407 -0.64 15.49 8.33
C GLY A 407 0.09 16.45 9.29
N SER A 408 0.88 15.92 10.22
CA SER A 408 1.70 16.72 11.14
C SER A 408 3.12 17.00 10.65
N SER A 409 3.52 16.42 9.52
CA SER A 409 4.91 16.43 9.04
C SER A 409 5.16 17.57 8.04
N ASN A 410 6.36 18.15 8.09
CA ASN A 410 6.88 19.06 7.07
C ASN A 410 7.89 18.38 6.12
N SER A 411 8.07 17.07 6.25
CA SER A 411 8.99 16.27 5.43
C SER A 411 8.29 15.76 4.17
N ILE A 412 9.09 15.38 3.17
CA ILE A 412 8.56 14.62 2.03
C ILE A 412 7.98 13.27 2.50
N TYR A 413 6.87 12.84 1.92
CA TYR A 413 6.10 11.70 2.44
C TYR A 413 6.85 10.37 2.41
N ARG A 414 7.82 10.21 1.52
CA ARG A 414 8.71 9.04 1.51
C ARG A 414 9.55 8.92 2.80
N ILE A 415 9.99 10.05 3.36
CA ILE A 415 10.71 10.07 4.65
C ILE A 415 9.74 9.72 5.78
N VAL A 416 8.52 10.28 5.75
CA VAL A 416 7.48 9.96 6.74
C VAL A 416 7.19 8.46 6.76
N LEU A 417 7.03 7.83 5.59
CA LEU A 417 6.79 6.40 5.49
C LEU A 417 7.98 5.59 6.02
N ASP A 418 9.21 5.93 5.63
CA ASP A 418 10.42 5.24 6.10
C ASP A 418 10.59 5.30 7.63
N GLU A 419 10.30 6.45 8.26
CA GLU A 419 10.30 6.59 9.72
C GLU A 419 9.22 5.73 10.39
N GLN A 420 8.03 5.63 9.80
CA GLN A 420 6.96 4.76 10.29
C GLN A 420 7.29 3.27 10.12
N ILE A 421 7.94 2.89 9.02
CA ILE A 421 8.44 1.52 8.81
C ILE A 421 9.51 1.18 9.85
N LYS A 422 10.49 2.07 10.07
CA LYS A 422 11.54 1.87 11.09
C LYS A 422 10.96 1.67 12.48
N SER A 423 10.01 2.53 12.86
CA SER A 423 9.42 2.51 14.21
C SER A 423 8.47 1.34 14.45
N GLN A 424 7.62 0.99 13.48
CA GLN A 424 6.59 -0.04 13.67
C GLN A 424 7.06 -1.44 13.26
N LEU A 425 7.97 -1.52 12.29
CA LEU A 425 8.29 -2.77 11.60
C LEU A 425 9.74 -3.25 11.81
N SER A 426 10.59 -2.43 12.44
CA SER A 426 12.03 -2.70 12.61
C SER A 426 12.73 -3.01 11.27
N SER A 427 12.36 -2.26 10.23
CA SER A 427 12.84 -2.41 8.85
C SER A 427 13.12 -1.04 8.22
N ASP A 428 13.40 -0.99 6.93
CA ASP A 428 13.47 0.25 6.16
C ASP A 428 12.64 0.15 4.87
N ILE A 429 12.23 1.29 4.33
CA ILE A 429 11.37 1.34 3.14
C ILE A 429 11.98 0.61 1.94
N GLY A 430 13.31 0.61 1.81
CA GLY A 430 14.01 -0.03 0.70
C GLY A 430 13.89 -1.55 0.75
N LYS A 431 14.12 -2.13 1.94
CA LYS A 431 13.94 -3.57 2.17
C LYS A 431 12.49 -4.00 1.96
N GLU A 432 11.54 -3.27 2.55
CA GLU A 432 10.13 -3.61 2.39
C GLU A 432 9.66 -3.47 0.94
N TYR A 433 10.19 -2.49 0.19
CA TYR A 433 9.88 -2.34 -1.22
C TYR A 433 10.42 -3.52 -2.04
N ALA A 434 11.63 -4.00 -1.76
CA ALA A 434 12.16 -5.19 -2.41
C ALA A 434 11.32 -6.45 -2.11
N ASP A 435 10.87 -6.60 -0.86
CA ASP A 435 10.00 -7.70 -0.46
C ASP A 435 8.62 -7.61 -1.13
N TYR A 436 8.05 -6.41 -1.26
CA TYR A 436 6.82 -6.16 -2.01
C TYR A 436 6.96 -6.52 -3.49
N VAL A 437 8.06 -6.12 -4.14
CA VAL A 437 8.31 -6.46 -5.54
C VAL A 437 8.40 -7.98 -5.70
N ARG A 438 9.18 -8.67 -4.86
CA ARG A 438 9.25 -10.15 -4.90
C ARG A 438 7.88 -10.78 -4.70
N TYR A 439 7.10 -10.29 -3.72
CA TYR A 439 5.72 -10.72 -3.48
C TYR A 439 4.84 -10.66 -4.75
N LEU A 440 4.95 -9.58 -5.54
CA LEU A 440 4.20 -9.45 -6.80
C LEU A 440 4.61 -10.48 -7.88
N PHE A 441 5.89 -10.85 -7.91
CA PHE A 441 6.44 -11.79 -8.90
C PHE A 441 6.33 -13.27 -8.44
N GLU A 442 6.24 -13.53 -7.14
CA GLU A 442 6.10 -14.87 -6.53
C GLU A 442 4.64 -15.37 -6.45
N LYS A 443 3.66 -14.56 -6.90
CA LYS A 443 2.21 -14.79 -6.78
C LYS A 443 1.72 -14.76 -5.33
N GLY A 444 2.21 -13.78 -4.56
CA GLY A 444 2.04 -13.64 -3.12
C GLY A 444 0.60 -13.60 -2.57
N ASN A 445 -0.41 -13.51 -3.44
CA ASN A 445 -1.79 -13.90 -3.17
C ASN A 445 -2.38 -14.42 -4.50
N GLN A 446 -3.37 -15.32 -4.48
CA GLN A 446 -4.08 -15.78 -5.69
C GLN A 446 -4.65 -14.62 -6.52
N ASN A 447 -4.74 -13.43 -5.92
CA ASN A 447 -5.48 -12.27 -6.40
C ASN A 447 -4.62 -11.07 -6.84
N LEU A 448 -3.34 -10.94 -6.45
CA LEU A 448 -2.51 -9.78 -6.84
C LEU A 448 -1.15 -10.24 -7.36
N THR A 449 -0.95 -10.13 -8.68
CA THR A 449 0.29 -10.48 -9.37
C THR A 449 0.50 -9.57 -10.57
N VAL A 450 1.76 -9.33 -10.92
CA VAL A 450 2.13 -8.62 -12.16
C VAL A 450 2.14 -9.53 -13.39
N LEU A 451 1.86 -10.82 -13.20
CA LEU A 451 1.93 -11.87 -14.23
C LEU A 451 0.57 -12.26 -14.78
N THR A 452 -0.48 -11.52 -14.46
CA THR A 452 -1.81 -11.68 -15.08
C THR A 452 -1.67 -11.54 -16.59
N GLY A 453 -1.98 -12.59 -17.35
CA GLY A 453 -1.77 -12.63 -18.80
C GLY A 453 -0.39 -13.16 -19.26
N GLY A 454 0.44 -13.66 -18.34
CA GLY A 454 1.74 -14.29 -18.59
C GLY A 454 2.91 -13.32 -18.55
N VAL A 455 4.07 -13.70 -19.09
CA VAL A 455 5.28 -12.83 -19.11
C VAL A 455 5.38 -11.94 -20.35
N ALA A 456 4.55 -12.15 -21.36
CA ALA A 456 4.69 -11.48 -22.65
C ALA A 456 4.55 -9.95 -22.54
N HIS A 457 3.63 -9.44 -21.71
CA HIS A 457 3.48 -7.99 -21.52
C HIS A 457 4.67 -7.36 -20.80
N LEU A 458 5.32 -8.10 -19.88
CA LEU A 458 6.56 -7.66 -19.26
C LEU A 458 7.65 -7.49 -20.32
N GLU A 459 7.80 -8.51 -21.17
CA GLU A 459 8.85 -8.55 -22.18
C GLU A 459 8.71 -7.43 -23.22
N MET A 460 7.47 -7.05 -23.54
CA MET A 460 7.15 -6.02 -24.53
C MET A 460 7.21 -4.59 -23.98
N ASN A 461 7.36 -4.38 -22.67
CA ASN A 461 7.39 -3.04 -22.07
C ASN A 461 8.83 -2.50 -22.01
N PRO A 462 9.26 -1.58 -22.89
CA PRO A 462 10.66 -1.12 -22.95
C PRO A 462 11.08 -0.22 -21.78
N SER A 463 10.12 0.35 -21.04
CA SER A 463 10.41 1.12 -19.83
C SER A 463 10.84 0.20 -18.69
N PHE A 464 10.30 -1.02 -18.68
CA PHE A 464 10.51 -2.02 -17.63
C PHE A 464 11.55 -3.09 -18.01
N ASN A 465 11.47 -3.66 -19.22
CA ASN A 465 12.25 -4.80 -19.65
C ASN A 465 13.22 -4.47 -20.79
N GLU A 466 14.39 -5.10 -20.75
CA GLU A 466 15.32 -5.17 -21.87
C GLU A 466 15.63 -6.63 -22.22
N THR A 467 15.62 -6.99 -23.51
CA THR A 467 16.01 -8.34 -23.94
C THR A 467 17.44 -8.37 -24.42
N ILE A 468 18.24 -9.27 -23.85
CA ILE A 468 19.59 -9.58 -24.29
C ILE A 468 19.59 -11.00 -24.88
N GLU A 469 19.85 -11.09 -26.17
CA GLU A 469 19.96 -12.36 -26.87
C GLU A 469 21.43 -12.80 -26.97
N ARG A 470 21.74 -14.01 -26.52
CA ARG A 470 23.09 -14.59 -26.51
C ARG A 470 23.12 -15.95 -27.20
N ASN A 471 24.27 -16.35 -27.70
CA ASN A 471 24.52 -17.66 -28.29
C ASN A 471 25.95 -18.14 -27.98
N GLY A 472 26.34 -19.32 -28.46
CA GLY A 472 27.68 -19.89 -28.21
C GLY A 472 28.84 -19.03 -28.71
N GLN A 473 28.61 -18.08 -29.63
CA GLN A 473 29.63 -17.14 -30.13
C GLN A 473 29.66 -15.82 -29.36
N SER A 474 28.69 -15.58 -28.46
CA SER A 474 28.67 -14.38 -27.62
C SER A 474 29.92 -14.33 -26.74
N LYS A 475 30.63 -13.19 -26.77
CA LYS A 475 31.75 -12.93 -25.87
C LYS A 475 31.26 -12.36 -24.54
N THR A 476 32.17 -11.82 -23.74
CA THR A 476 31.82 -10.96 -22.62
C THR A 476 31.06 -9.73 -23.10
N GLU A 477 29.90 -9.49 -22.50
CA GLU A 477 29.07 -8.31 -22.71
C GLU A 477 28.91 -7.58 -21.39
N GLU A 478 28.96 -6.26 -21.42
CA GLU A 478 28.71 -5.41 -20.25
C GLU A 478 27.46 -4.59 -20.48
N LYS A 479 26.55 -4.61 -19.50
CA LYS A 479 25.31 -3.85 -19.55
C LYS A 479 25.20 -2.93 -18.35
N SER A 480 25.05 -1.64 -18.64
CA SER A 480 24.71 -0.62 -17.65
C SER A 480 23.21 -0.37 -17.66
N ILE A 481 22.54 -0.62 -16.53
CA ILE A 481 21.11 -0.35 -16.36
C ILE A 481 20.91 0.66 -15.23
N THR A 482 20.28 1.78 -15.56
CA THR A 482 19.87 2.80 -14.58
C THR A 482 18.42 2.56 -14.16
N VAL A 483 18.22 2.49 -12.84
CA VAL A 483 16.92 2.26 -12.21
C VAL A 483 16.65 3.44 -11.25
N PRO A 484 15.48 4.12 -11.34
CA PRO A 484 15.09 5.15 -10.37
C PRO A 484 15.03 4.61 -8.93
N TYR A 485 15.00 5.47 -7.92
CA TYR A 485 14.88 5.03 -6.52
C TYR A 485 13.52 4.34 -6.29
N LEU A 486 13.46 3.33 -5.42
CA LEU A 486 12.25 2.52 -5.20
C LEU A 486 11.56 2.15 -6.53
N ALA A 487 12.34 1.57 -7.45
CA ALA A 487 11.89 1.19 -8.78
C ALA A 487 12.53 -0.14 -9.19
N VAL A 488 12.02 -0.70 -10.29
CA VAL A 488 12.32 -2.05 -10.76
C VAL A 488 12.60 -2.05 -12.25
N LYS A 489 13.57 -2.85 -12.68
CA LYS A 489 13.75 -3.22 -14.09
C LYS A 489 14.01 -4.71 -14.23
N MET A 490 13.75 -5.22 -15.42
CA MET A 490 14.00 -6.61 -15.77
C MET A 490 14.90 -6.71 -17.00
N ILE A 491 15.74 -7.74 -17.03
CA ILE A 491 16.42 -8.17 -18.25
C ILE A 491 15.92 -9.57 -18.59
N THR A 492 15.42 -9.76 -19.80
CA THR A 492 15.20 -11.09 -20.37
C THR A 492 16.50 -11.57 -21.02
N LEU A 493 17.12 -12.59 -20.44
CA LEU A 493 18.27 -13.27 -21.03
C LEU A 493 17.76 -14.43 -21.90
N LYS A 494 17.95 -14.34 -23.21
CA LYS A 494 17.40 -15.29 -24.18
C LYS A 494 18.50 -16.04 -24.93
N ASN A 495 18.34 -17.34 -25.09
CA ASN A 495 19.19 -18.14 -25.97
C ASN A 495 18.77 -17.97 -27.45
N GLY A 496 19.60 -17.31 -28.25
CA GLY A 496 19.43 -17.19 -29.71
C GLY A 496 20.00 -18.36 -30.50
N GLY A 497 20.84 -19.20 -29.87
CA GLY A 497 21.48 -20.37 -30.48
C GLY A 497 20.66 -21.66 -30.37
N THR A 498 21.18 -22.75 -30.94
CA THR A 498 20.56 -24.09 -30.86
C THR A 498 21.07 -24.91 -29.68
N ASP A 499 22.27 -24.61 -29.19
CA ASP A 499 22.95 -25.37 -28.15
C ASP A 499 22.63 -24.81 -26.75
N THR A 500 22.90 -25.61 -25.72
CA THR A 500 22.79 -25.15 -24.33
C THR A 500 23.78 -24.03 -24.07
N LEU A 501 23.27 -22.89 -23.60
CA LEU A 501 24.07 -21.73 -23.25
C LEU A 501 24.23 -21.64 -21.73
N LYS A 502 25.47 -21.70 -21.24
CA LYS A 502 25.84 -21.36 -19.86
C LYS A 502 26.44 -19.96 -19.84
N THR A 503 25.76 -19.03 -19.17
CA THR A 503 26.21 -17.63 -19.02
C THR A 503 26.50 -17.35 -17.56
N GLU A 504 27.71 -16.93 -17.25
CA GLU A 504 28.07 -16.37 -15.95
C GLU A 504 27.66 -14.89 -15.91
N ILE A 505 26.98 -14.49 -14.84
CA ILE A 505 26.45 -13.14 -14.65
C ILE A 505 27.06 -12.58 -13.37
N LYS A 506 27.80 -11.48 -13.47
CA LYS A 506 28.48 -10.82 -12.34
C LYS A 506 28.04 -9.37 -12.20
N LYS A 507 27.88 -8.94 -10.95
CA LYS A 507 27.70 -7.53 -10.58
C LYS A 507 29.07 -6.89 -10.38
N ARG A 508 29.45 -5.89 -11.18
CA ARG A 508 30.78 -5.25 -11.08
C ARG A 508 30.88 -4.28 -9.89
N PHE A 509 29.82 -3.50 -9.61
CA PHE A 509 29.73 -2.54 -8.50
C PHE A 509 28.27 -2.25 -8.15
N SER A 510 27.90 -2.18 -6.85
CA SER A 510 26.85 -1.28 -6.31
C SER A 510 26.60 -1.51 -4.81
N LEU A 511 26.58 -0.41 -4.03
CA LEU A 511 25.81 -0.31 -2.79
C LEU A 511 24.31 -0.14 -3.12
N ASP A 512 23.41 -0.60 -2.25
CA ASP A 512 21.96 -0.29 -2.25
C ASP A 512 21.09 -0.84 -3.39
N LYS A 513 21.43 -2.01 -3.95
CA LYS A 513 20.61 -2.70 -4.95
C LYS A 513 20.55 -4.19 -4.73
N GLU A 514 19.39 -4.75 -5.00
CA GLU A 514 19.18 -6.19 -5.05
C GLU A 514 18.97 -6.62 -6.50
N ILE A 515 19.68 -7.67 -6.88
CA ILE A 515 19.68 -8.19 -8.25
C ILE A 515 19.51 -9.68 -8.12
N TYR A 516 18.51 -10.22 -8.79
CA TYR A 516 18.16 -11.64 -8.70
C TYR A 516 18.13 -12.26 -10.09
N LEU A 517 18.80 -13.38 -10.26
CA LEU A 517 18.50 -14.31 -11.34
C LEU A 517 17.23 -15.06 -10.96
N CYS A 518 16.27 -15.15 -11.87
CA CYS A 518 14.96 -15.75 -11.63
C CYS A 518 14.56 -16.64 -12.82
N GLU A 519 13.81 -17.70 -12.53
CA GLU A 519 13.19 -18.57 -13.53
C GLU A 519 11.67 -18.31 -13.58
N TYR A 520 11.08 -18.42 -14.78
CA TYR A 520 9.64 -18.32 -14.94
C TYR A 520 8.99 -19.71 -14.95
N ASP A 521 8.23 -20.00 -13.90
CA ASP A 521 7.40 -21.20 -13.77
C ASP A 521 6.09 -21.00 -14.53
N LYS A 522 6.14 -21.29 -15.84
CA LYS A 522 5.01 -21.13 -16.76
C LYS A 522 3.73 -21.86 -16.30
N PRO A 523 3.77 -23.12 -15.81
CA PRO A 523 2.57 -23.80 -15.30
C PRO A 523 1.86 -23.06 -14.17
N ASN A 524 2.59 -22.36 -13.30
CA ASN A 524 2.03 -21.68 -12.13
C ASN A 524 1.90 -20.16 -12.29
N GLU A 525 2.39 -19.62 -13.41
CA GLU A 525 2.45 -18.19 -13.73
C GLU A 525 3.11 -17.37 -12.62
N LYS A 526 4.29 -17.82 -12.19
CA LYS A 526 5.09 -17.15 -11.15
C LYS A 526 6.58 -17.18 -11.47
N PHE A 527 7.31 -16.27 -10.87
CA PHE A 527 8.77 -16.37 -10.80
C PHE A 527 9.20 -17.20 -9.60
N THR A 528 10.26 -17.98 -9.79
CA THR A 528 10.87 -18.81 -8.76
C THR A 528 12.39 -18.68 -8.80
N GLY A 529 13.05 -19.18 -7.76
CA GLY A 529 14.50 -19.30 -7.73
C GLY A 529 15.21 -17.95 -7.78
N PHE A 530 14.81 -16.99 -6.93
CA PHE A 530 15.44 -15.68 -6.80
C PHE A 530 16.85 -15.82 -6.23
N VAL A 531 17.84 -16.11 -7.09
CA VAL A 531 19.24 -16.27 -6.71
C VAL A 531 19.95 -14.91 -6.77
N PRO A 532 20.52 -14.40 -5.67
CA PRO A 532 21.22 -13.12 -5.67
C PRO A 532 22.40 -13.10 -6.66
N ILE A 533 22.51 -12.01 -7.43
CA ILE A 533 23.67 -11.75 -8.30
C ILE A 533 24.65 -10.86 -7.55
N THR A 534 25.77 -11.46 -7.16
CA THR A 534 26.87 -10.83 -6.44
C THR A 534 28.05 -10.53 -7.38
N ASN A 535 29.17 -10.09 -6.79
CA ASN A 535 30.45 -9.96 -7.49
C ASN A 535 31.12 -11.33 -7.75
N THR A 536 30.80 -12.38 -6.97
CA THR A 536 31.27 -13.76 -7.21
C THR A 536 30.58 -14.35 -8.44
N GLY A 537 29.33 -13.96 -8.69
CA GLY A 537 28.58 -14.26 -9.91
C GLY A 537 27.67 -15.47 -9.78
N VAL A 538 26.74 -15.60 -10.74
CA VAL A 538 25.80 -16.72 -10.82
C VAL A 538 25.80 -17.29 -12.24
N ILE A 539 25.55 -18.60 -12.37
CA ILE A 539 25.46 -19.26 -13.67
C ILE A 539 23.98 -19.41 -14.07
N SER A 540 23.62 -18.85 -15.22
CA SER A 540 22.36 -19.08 -15.90
C SER A 540 22.52 -20.15 -16.98
N THR A 541 21.70 -21.19 -16.95
CA THR A 541 21.71 -22.28 -17.95
C THR A 541 20.44 -22.23 -18.80
N LEU A 542 20.59 -22.03 -20.11
CA LEU A 542 19.50 -21.95 -21.09
C LEU A 542 19.64 -23.12 -22.07
N ALA A 543 18.85 -24.18 -21.86
CA ALA A 543 19.09 -25.48 -22.51
C ALA A 543 18.81 -25.49 -24.02
N LYS A 544 17.80 -24.74 -24.47
CA LYS A 544 17.28 -24.78 -25.83
C LYS A 544 17.19 -23.38 -26.44
N LYS A 545 17.07 -23.35 -27.77
CA LYS A 545 16.74 -22.13 -28.51
C LYS A 545 15.46 -21.49 -27.97
N ASN A 546 15.52 -20.18 -27.75
CA ASN A 546 14.47 -19.36 -27.16
C ASN A 546 14.15 -19.64 -25.69
N ASP A 547 14.92 -20.49 -24.99
CA ASP A 547 14.83 -20.54 -23.53
C ASP A 547 15.23 -19.19 -22.96
N LYS A 548 14.57 -18.82 -21.85
CA LYS A 548 14.71 -17.52 -21.21
C LYS A 548 14.89 -17.67 -19.71
N ASN A 549 15.82 -16.90 -19.17
CA ASN A 549 15.91 -16.57 -17.75
C ASN A 549 15.79 -15.07 -17.59
N TYR A 550 15.51 -14.61 -16.38
CA TYR A 550 15.22 -13.21 -16.13
C TYR A 550 16.09 -12.69 -15.01
N ILE A 551 16.56 -11.46 -15.16
CA ILE A 551 17.32 -10.76 -14.14
C ILE A 551 16.45 -9.63 -13.62
N LEU A 552 15.99 -9.74 -12.38
CA LEU A 552 15.21 -8.71 -11.70
C LEU A 552 16.16 -7.77 -10.97
N ILE A 553 16.05 -6.47 -11.23
CA ILE A 553 16.88 -5.42 -10.66
C ILE A 553 15.98 -4.50 -9.84
N ILE A 554 16.22 -4.43 -8.53
CA ILE A 554 15.46 -3.60 -7.61
C ILE A 554 16.38 -2.55 -7.01
N ASN A 555 16.04 -1.28 -7.22
CA ASN A 555 16.70 -0.18 -6.52
C ASN A 555 15.98 0.10 -5.21
N LYS A 556 16.61 -0.25 -4.10
CA LYS A 556 16.07 -0.04 -2.75
C LYS A 556 16.45 1.32 -2.15
N SER A 557 17.19 2.16 -2.89
CA SER A 557 17.53 3.50 -2.43
C SER A 557 16.28 4.32 -2.19
N THR A 558 16.33 5.21 -1.20
CA THR A 558 15.31 6.22 -0.93
C THR A 558 15.59 7.54 -1.64
N SER A 559 16.66 7.64 -2.41
CA SER A 559 16.97 8.83 -3.22
C SER A 559 17.88 8.52 -4.41
N GLY A 560 17.66 9.24 -5.50
CA GLY A 560 18.52 9.20 -6.68
C GLY A 560 18.40 7.93 -7.53
N ASN A 561 18.78 8.09 -8.80
CA ASN A 561 18.87 6.95 -9.71
C ASN A 561 20.11 6.13 -9.38
N ALA A 562 20.03 4.83 -9.60
CA ALA A 562 21.14 3.95 -9.33
C ALA A 562 21.44 3.07 -10.55
N THR A 563 22.70 3.07 -10.99
CA THR A 563 23.16 2.31 -12.17
C THR A 563 23.83 1.00 -11.78
N VAL A 564 23.34 -0.13 -12.29
CA VAL A 564 23.98 -1.44 -12.20
C VAL A 564 24.84 -1.66 -13.41
N ASN A 565 26.06 -2.17 -13.21
CA ASN A 565 26.86 -2.73 -14.30
C ASN A 565 26.91 -4.25 -14.16
N LEU A 566 26.23 -4.94 -15.07
CA LEU A 566 26.27 -6.40 -15.19
C LEU A 566 27.30 -6.81 -16.23
N VAL A 567 28.09 -7.81 -15.90
CA VAL A 567 29.01 -8.47 -16.83
C VAL A 567 28.45 -9.85 -17.11
N MET A 568 28.26 -10.19 -18.37
CA MET A 568 27.73 -11.46 -18.84
C MET A 568 28.75 -12.12 -19.76
N SER A 569 29.33 -13.23 -19.31
CA SER A 569 30.34 -13.99 -20.04
C SER A 569 29.85 -15.41 -20.31
N ASN A 570 30.20 -15.97 -21.46
CA ASN A 570 30.03 -17.41 -21.65
C ASN A 570 30.95 -18.12 -20.66
N VAL A 571 30.44 -19.16 -20.00
CA VAL A 571 31.29 -20.07 -19.26
C VAL A 571 32.09 -20.82 -20.30
N GLU A 572 33.40 -20.51 -20.43
CA GLU A 572 34.32 -21.40 -21.16
C GLU A 572 34.12 -22.80 -20.58
N GLU A 573 34.18 -23.86 -21.39
CA GLU A 573 34.08 -25.25 -20.90
C GLU A 573 35.12 -25.49 -19.80
N VAL A 574 34.78 -25.14 -18.58
CA VAL A 574 35.37 -25.72 -17.39
C VAL A 574 34.79 -27.12 -17.45
N GLU A 575 35.65 -28.11 -17.74
CA GLU A 575 35.38 -29.51 -17.44
C GLU A 575 34.53 -29.54 -16.19
N ASP A 576 33.36 -30.21 -16.23
CA ASP A 576 32.47 -30.36 -15.09
C ASP A 576 33.34 -30.58 -13.86
N VAL A 577 33.51 -29.52 -13.06
CA VAL A 577 34.44 -29.55 -11.94
C VAL A 577 33.89 -30.64 -11.07
N LYS A 578 34.61 -31.76 -10.96
CA LYS A 578 34.37 -32.76 -9.93
C LYS A 578 34.17 -31.97 -8.65
N ILE A 579 32.95 -32.02 -8.11
CA ILE A 579 32.64 -31.35 -6.86
C ILE A 579 33.50 -32.03 -5.79
N ASP A 580 34.68 -31.47 -5.52
CA ASP A 580 35.57 -31.87 -4.42
C ASP A 580 35.06 -31.32 -3.07
N ALA A 581 33.88 -30.67 -3.06
CA ALA A 581 33.27 -30.01 -1.90
C ALA A 581 32.82 -30.99 -0.79
N PHE A 582 32.96 -32.30 -0.98
CA PHE A 582 32.55 -33.31 0.00
C PHE A 582 33.69 -33.79 0.92
N GLN A 583 34.90 -33.25 0.77
CA GLN A 583 36.01 -33.56 1.68
C GLN A 583 35.84 -32.93 3.08
N TYR A 584 34.93 -31.95 3.25
CA TYR A 584 34.72 -31.22 4.50
C TYR A 584 33.24 -30.80 4.62
N MET A 585 32.38 -31.64 5.20
CA MET A 585 31.02 -31.21 5.57
C MET A 585 30.72 -31.63 7.00
N GLN A 586 30.39 -30.68 7.86
CA GLN A 586 29.82 -30.90 9.18
C GLN A 586 28.48 -30.17 9.25
N PHE A 587 27.46 -30.86 9.72
CA PHE A 587 26.14 -30.30 9.98
C PHE A 587 25.73 -30.63 11.40
N THR A 588 25.28 -29.62 12.13
CA THR A 588 24.68 -29.79 13.45
C THR A 588 23.24 -29.32 13.34
N LEU A 589 22.29 -30.22 13.52
CA LEU A 589 20.87 -29.87 13.64
C LEU A 589 20.57 -29.56 15.10
N LEU A 590 20.12 -28.35 15.38
CA LEU A 590 19.67 -27.93 16.70
C LEU A 590 18.15 -27.83 16.70
N SER A 591 17.50 -28.32 17.76
CA SER A 591 16.06 -28.18 17.94
C SER A 591 15.73 -27.60 19.32
N SER A 592 14.62 -26.87 19.43
CA SER A 592 14.09 -26.43 20.72
C SER A 592 13.41 -27.61 21.42
N GLY A 593 14.03 -28.10 22.49
CA GLY A 593 13.58 -29.30 23.23
C GLY A 593 14.14 -30.61 22.65
N ASP A 594 13.77 -31.75 23.24
CA ASP A 594 14.26 -33.08 22.80
C ASP A 594 13.52 -33.57 21.54
N ALA A 595 13.61 -32.83 20.43
CA ALA A 595 12.81 -33.07 19.23
C ALA A 595 13.29 -34.25 18.38
N PHE A 596 14.53 -34.72 18.55
CA PHE A 596 15.05 -35.87 17.83
C PHE A 596 14.74 -37.15 18.58
N SER A 597 13.82 -37.97 18.06
CA SER A 597 13.47 -39.27 18.64
C SER A 597 14.13 -40.41 17.86
N TYR A 598 14.88 -41.26 18.55
CA TYR A 598 15.61 -42.37 17.96
C TYR A 598 14.80 -43.68 18.07
N SER A 599 15.13 -44.66 17.22
CA SER A 599 14.47 -45.96 17.19
C SER A 599 14.66 -46.80 18.47
N ASP A 600 15.65 -46.44 19.28
CA ASP A 600 15.91 -47.00 20.62
C ASP A 600 15.13 -46.29 21.75
N GLY A 601 14.31 -45.28 21.40
CA GLY A 601 13.50 -44.50 22.33
C GLY A 601 14.26 -43.33 22.97
N LYS A 602 15.54 -43.13 22.67
CA LYS A 602 16.30 -41.96 23.12
C LYS A 602 15.71 -40.69 22.51
N LYS A 603 15.86 -39.56 23.21
CA LYS A 603 15.60 -38.24 22.64
C LYS A 603 16.79 -37.31 22.82
N ASP A 604 16.99 -36.39 21.88
CA ASP A 604 18.09 -35.43 21.89
C ASP A 604 17.61 -34.09 21.29
N ASN A 605 18.30 -33.01 21.64
CA ASN A 605 18.08 -31.67 21.11
C ASN A 605 19.12 -31.28 20.06
N ILE A 606 20.15 -32.12 19.85
CA ILE A 606 21.23 -31.93 18.88
C ILE A 606 21.40 -33.20 18.03
N PHE A 607 21.50 -33.05 16.70
CA PHE A 607 21.88 -34.12 15.79
C PHE A 607 23.05 -33.68 14.91
N GLU A 608 24.24 -34.19 15.22
CA GLU A 608 25.48 -33.84 14.53
C GLU A 608 25.89 -34.93 13.52
N VAL A 609 26.18 -34.52 12.28
CA VAL A 609 26.69 -35.37 11.20
C VAL A 609 27.82 -34.65 10.51
N GLY A 610 29.03 -35.20 10.53
CA GLY A 610 30.16 -34.58 9.82
C GLY A 610 31.28 -35.50 9.35
N PHE A 611 31.94 -35.05 8.29
CA PHE A 611 33.17 -35.54 7.69
C PHE A 611 34.28 -34.54 8.04
N LEU A 612 35.11 -34.87 9.02
CA LEU A 612 36.38 -34.19 9.27
C LEU A 612 37.48 -35.13 8.74
N SER A 613 38.24 -34.68 7.74
CA SER A 613 39.35 -35.46 7.15
C SER A 613 40.63 -35.43 7.98
N ASP A 614 40.62 -34.79 9.16
CA ASP A 614 41.82 -34.57 9.97
C ASP A 614 42.32 -35.81 10.74
N GLN A 615 41.73 -36.99 10.54
CA GLN A 615 42.17 -38.22 11.20
C GLN A 615 42.51 -39.30 10.18
N SER A 616 43.76 -39.77 10.24
CA SER A 616 44.41 -40.81 9.41
C SER A 616 43.76 -42.21 9.45
N THR A 617 42.48 -42.32 9.84
CA THR A 617 41.75 -43.58 10.08
C THR A 617 40.33 -43.58 9.50
N ARG A 618 39.98 -42.65 8.59
CA ARG A 618 38.68 -42.62 7.90
C ARG A 618 38.86 -42.80 6.39
N SER A 619 38.08 -43.71 5.79
CA SER A 619 37.88 -43.74 4.33
C SER A 619 36.60 -42.97 3.99
N ILE A 620 36.64 -42.27 2.85
CA ILE A 620 35.46 -41.62 2.25
C ILE A 620 35.42 -42.03 0.79
N GLU A 621 34.29 -42.57 0.36
CA GLU A 621 33.99 -42.90 -1.02
C GLU A 621 32.75 -42.10 -1.46
N SER A 622 32.81 -41.48 -2.62
CA SER A 622 31.68 -40.73 -3.18
C SER A 622 31.45 -41.10 -4.64
N GLU A 623 30.19 -41.33 -5.00
CA GLU A 623 29.74 -41.63 -6.35
C GLU A 623 28.62 -40.65 -6.75
N PHE A 624 28.78 -39.99 -7.89
CA PHE A 624 27.76 -39.13 -8.51
C PHE A 624 27.47 -39.67 -9.90
N LYS A 625 26.19 -39.92 -10.18
CA LYS A 625 25.74 -40.55 -11.42
C LYS A 625 25.07 -39.53 -12.33
N ASN A 626 25.25 -39.71 -13.64
CA ASN A 626 24.65 -38.87 -14.68
C ASN A 626 23.11 -38.85 -14.67
N ASP A 627 22.47 -39.77 -13.94
CA ASP A 627 21.02 -39.79 -13.72
C ASP A 627 20.57 -38.82 -12.58
N GLY A 628 21.51 -38.06 -12.00
CA GLY A 628 21.24 -37.09 -10.95
C GLY A 628 21.18 -37.71 -9.56
N THR A 629 21.71 -38.91 -9.34
CA THR A 629 21.80 -39.55 -8.02
C THR A 629 23.21 -39.50 -7.44
N PHE A 630 23.32 -39.42 -6.12
CA PHE A 630 24.60 -39.44 -5.42
C PHE A 630 24.60 -40.42 -4.23
N SER A 631 25.79 -40.92 -3.89
CA SER A 631 26.05 -41.72 -2.71
C SER A 631 27.41 -41.36 -2.13
N ILE A 632 27.47 -41.12 -0.82
CA ILE A 632 28.68 -40.86 -0.06
C ILE A 632 28.72 -41.89 1.07
N ILE A 633 29.84 -42.58 1.21
CA ILE A 633 30.08 -43.53 2.28
C ILE A 633 31.33 -43.07 3.01
N SER A 634 31.22 -42.81 4.31
CA SER A 634 32.38 -42.63 5.18
C SER A 634 32.45 -43.76 6.18
N GLU A 635 33.62 -44.35 6.33
CA GLU A 635 33.88 -45.42 7.28
C GLU A 635 35.06 -45.04 8.16
N LYS A 636 34.82 -44.98 9.48
CA LYS A 636 35.88 -44.90 10.49
C LYS A 636 36.04 -46.29 11.10
N VAL A 637 37.26 -46.82 11.10
CA VAL A 637 37.59 -48.07 11.79
C VAL A 637 38.68 -47.76 12.81
N PHE A 638 38.38 -47.90 14.10
CA PHE A 638 39.40 -47.93 15.16
C PHE A 638 39.77 -49.38 15.47
N GLY A 639 41.00 -49.76 15.12
CA GLY A 639 41.63 -51.01 15.52
C GLY A 639 43.13 -50.82 15.56
N ALA A 640 43.76 -51.07 16.71
CA ALA A 640 45.21 -51.10 16.80
C ALA A 640 45.74 -52.33 16.05
N VAL A 641 46.17 -52.15 14.80
CA VAL A 641 47.06 -53.12 14.16
C VAL A 641 48.46 -52.70 14.53
N VAL A 642 49.07 -53.37 15.51
CA VAL A 642 50.53 -53.34 15.70
C VAL A 642 51.09 -54.49 14.87
N PRO A 643 51.84 -54.24 13.78
CA PRO A 643 52.61 -55.29 13.14
C PRO A 643 53.80 -55.64 14.06
N GLY A 644 53.67 -56.72 14.83
CA GLY A 644 54.84 -57.41 15.42
C GLY A 644 55.09 -57.29 16.93
N GLY A 645 54.08 -57.12 17.78
CA GLY A 645 54.28 -57.21 19.23
C GLY A 645 53.02 -57.69 19.95
N PHE A 646 53.15 -58.81 20.66
CA PHE A 646 52.13 -59.29 21.59
C PHE A 646 51.91 -58.24 22.68
N ASP A 647 50.73 -57.61 22.69
CA ASP A 647 50.09 -57.13 23.92
C ASP A 647 48.63 -57.63 23.89
N GLU A 648 48.44 -58.80 24.52
CA GLU A 648 47.15 -59.31 24.94
C GLU A 648 46.68 -58.46 26.13
N GLU A 649 45.80 -57.48 25.89
CA GLU A 649 44.74 -56.97 26.78
C GLU A 649 44.30 -55.56 26.33
N GLY A 650 43.06 -55.42 25.84
CA GLY A 650 42.34 -54.14 25.91
C GLY A 650 42.00 -53.37 24.62
N SER A 651 42.14 -53.94 23.42
CA SER A 651 41.71 -53.22 22.20
C SER A 651 40.19 -53.33 21.97
N SER A 652 39.43 -52.29 22.34
CA SER A 652 38.04 -52.11 21.89
C SER A 652 38.02 -51.77 20.39
N TYR A 653 37.17 -52.44 19.62
CA TYR A 653 36.95 -52.12 18.21
C TYR A 653 35.70 -51.23 18.10
N ASP A 654 35.86 -50.03 17.56
CA ASP A 654 34.74 -49.13 17.27
C ASP A 654 34.77 -48.80 15.77
N SER A 655 33.72 -49.22 15.05
CA SER A 655 33.53 -48.84 13.65
C SER A 655 32.29 -47.99 13.50
N CYS A 656 32.37 -46.96 12.66
CA CYS A 656 31.26 -46.09 12.33
C CYS A 656 31.20 -45.94 10.82
N ARG A 657 30.11 -46.42 10.21
CA ARG A 657 29.82 -46.27 8.79
C ARG A 657 28.65 -45.32 8.59
N LEU A 658 28.90 -44.21 7.92
CA LEU A 658 27.91 -43.24 7.50
C LEU A 658 27.66 -43.41 6.00
N THR A 659 26.40 -43.53 5.60
CA THR A 659 25.95 -43.55 4.21
C THR A 659 25.02 -42.38 3.98
N VAL A 660 25.32 -41.52 3.03
CA VAL A 660 24.45 -40.42 2.58
C VAL A 660 24.11 -40.65 1.13
N GLN A 661 22.83 -40.70 0.78
CA GLN A 661 22.36 -40.95 -0.57
C GLN A 661 21.23 -39.99 -0.91
N GLY A 662 21.09 -39.62 -2.18
CA GLY A 662 19.99 -38.78 -2.60
C GLY A 662 20.07 -38.44 -4.08
N LYS A 663 19.35 -37.40 -4.46
CA LYS A 663 19.42 -36.80 -5.80
C LYS A 663 20.10 -35.45 -5.73
N TYR A 664 20.66 -34.99 -6.84
CA TYR A 664 21.28 -33.68 -6.94
C TYR A 664 20.89 -32.99 -8.25
N LYS A 665 20.72 -31.67 -8.19
CA LYS A 665 20.55 -30.80 -9.36
C LYS A 665 21.16 -29.44 -9.05
N GLY A 666 22.26 -29.12 -9.74
CA GLY A 666 23.03 -27.91 -9.43
C GLY A 666 23.63 -27.97 -8.02
N ASN A 667 23.37 -26.94 -7.21
CA ASN A 667 23.80 -26.86 -5.82
C ASN A 667 22.75 -27.38 -4.82
N VAL A 668 21.70 -28.07 -5.28
CA VAL A 668 20.63 -28.58 -4.42
C VAL A 668 20.65 -30.10 -4.38
N LEU A 669 20.58 -30.67 -3.18
CA LEU A 669 20.38 -32.10 -2.93
C LEU A 669 18.91 -32.34 -2.56
N TYR A 670 18.31 -33.42 -3.04
CA TYR A 670 16.93 -33.80 -2.79
C TYR A 670 16.84 -35.24 -2.31
N ASP A 671 15.76 -35.59 -1.61
CA ASP A 671 15.47 -36.96 -1.14
C ASP A 671 16.67 -37.58 -0.41
N VAL A 672 17.35 -36.77 0.42
CA VAL A 672 18.61 -37.16 1.05
C VAL A 672 18.34 -38.09 2.22
N SER A 673 18.86 -39.29 2.14
CA SER A 673 18.87 -40.31 3.19
C SER A 673 20.24 -40.41 3.81
N ILE A 674 20.32 -40.17 5.11
CA ILE A 674 21.52 -40.34 5.92
C ILE A 674 21.31 -41.55 6.81
N LYS A 675 22.23 -42.50 6.77
CA LYS A 675 22.24 -43.69 7.61
C LYS A 675 23.60 -43.84 8.29
N GLN A 676 23.63 -43.79 9.61
CA GLN A 676 24.80 -44.07 10.42
C GLN A 676 24.65 -45.44 11.08
N ASN A 677 25.63 -46.32 10.90
CA ASN A 677 25.75 -47.57 11.62
C ASN A 677 27.02 -47.51 12.48
N LYS A 678 26.87 -47.53 13.79
CA LYS A 678 27.97 -47.64 14.75
C LYS A 678 28.00 -49.06 15.30
N GLN A 679 29.17 -49.69 15.27
CA GLN A 679 29.41 -50.99 15.86
C GLN A 679 30.54 -50.88 16.88
N THR A 680 30.21 -51.12 18.14
CA THR A 680 31.19 -51.18 19.22
C THR A 680 31.31 -52.62 19.70
N ILE A 681 32.51 -53.18 19.61
CA ILE A 681 32.86 -54.51 20.12
C ILE A 681 33.76 -54.31 21.33
N THR A 682 33.23 -54.61 22.50
CA THR A 682 34.01 -54.66 23.74
C THR A 682 34.92 -55.90 23.78
N PRO A 683 36.13 -55.81 24.37
CA PRO A 683 37.03 -56.95 24.47
C PRO A 683 36.38 -58.12 25.20
N ASN A 684 36.69 -59.33 24.74
CA ASN A 684 36.31 -60.60 25.37
C ASN A 684 36.85 -60.59 26.81
N GLY A 685 35.99 -60.47 27.83
CA GLY A 685 36.45 -60.36 29.22
C GLY A 685 35.91 -59.18 30.04
N ALA A 686 35.23 -58.20 29.41
CA ALA A 686 34.79 -56.98 30.10
C ALA A 686 33.80 -57.28 31.25
N ARG A 687 34.17 -56.86 32.47
CA ARG A 687 33.35 -56.97 33.67
C ARG A 687 32.48 -55.73 33.81
N VAL A 688 31.17 -55.91 33.74
CA VAL A 688 30.19 -54.85 34.00
C VAL A 688 29.45 -55.20 35.29
N LYS A 689 29.23 -54.22 36.18
CA LYS A 689 28.42 -54.48 37.38
C LYS A 689 26.94 -54.59 37.01
N ASN A 690 26.30 -55.67 37.39
CA ASN A 690 24.85 -55.82 37.24
C ASN A 690 24.10 -54.92 38.24
N SER A 691 22.77 -54.90 38.17
CA SER A 691 21.91 -54.12 39.08
C SER A 691 22.04 -54.50 40.57
N ASN A 692 22.73 -55.60 40.90
CA ASN A 692 23.03 -56.03 42.26
C ASN A 692 24.47 -55.68 42.69
N GLY A 693 25.29 -55.10 41.79
CA GLY A 693 26.67 -54.71 42.06
C GLY A 693 27.73 -55.78 41.80
N ASP A 694 27.34 -56.94 41.25
CA ASP A 694 28.24 -58.05 40.93
C ASP A 694 28.84 -57.91 39.53
N ASP A 695 30.12 -58.24 39.37
CA ASP A 695 30.80 -58.24 38.08
C ASP A 695 30.30 -59.41 37.20
N ILE A 696 29.73 -59.10 36.03
CA ILE A 696 29.36 -60.07 34.99
C ILE A 696 30.19 -59.86 33.72
N LEU A 697 30.60 -60.97 33.11
CA LEU A 697 31.31 -61.02 31.83
C LEU A 697 30.33 -60.82 30.67
N VAL A 698 30.53 -59.79 29.84
CA VAL A 698 29.63 -59.49 28.73
C VAL A 698 30.38 -59.50 27.39
N ASN A 699 29.89 -60.29 26.44
CA ASN A 699 30.21 -60.16 25.01
C ASN A 699 29.12 -59.32 24.36
N ALA A 700 29.26 -58.00 24.39
CA ALA A 700 28.33 -57.09 23.74
C ALA A 700 28.91 -56.61 22.41
N VAL A 701 28.21 -56.93 21.31
CA VAL A 701 28.29 -56.17 20.06
C VAL A 701 27.14 -55.19 20.12
N LEU A 702 27.43 -53.93 20.42
CA LEU A 702 26.43 -52.87 20.34
C LEU A 702 26.38 -52.39 18.89
N ILE A 703 25.25 -52.59 18.21
CA ILE A 703 24.99 -52.03 16.88
C ILE A 703 23.96 -50.93 17.04
N GLU A 704 24.37 -49.69 16.84
CA GLU A 704 23.48 -48.53 16.84
C GLU A 704 23.28 -48.07 15.39
N THR A 705 22.02 -48.06 14.93
CA THR A 705 21.68 -47.55 13.59
C THR A 705 20.82 -46.30 13.73
N ARG A 706 21.29 -45.18 13.18
CA ARG A 706 20.54 -43.93 13.09
C ARG A 706 20.24 -43.64 11.63
N SER A 707 19.02 -43.22 11.34
CA SER A 707 18.61 -42.82 9.99
C SER A 707 17.90 -41.48 10.02
N LEU A 708 18.17 -40.62 9.04
CA LEU A 708 17.53 -39.32 8.84
C LEU A 708 17.16 -39.17 7.36
N LEU A 709 15.98 -38.64 7.08
CA LEU A 709 15.53 -38.27 5.73
C LEU A 709 15.40 -36.75 5.68
N ILE A 710 15.93 -36.14 4.62
CA ILE A 710 15.92 -34.70 4.37
C ILE A 710 15.40 -34.47 2.96
N ASP A 711 14.31 -33.72 2.82
CA ASP A 711 13.69 -33.45 1.52
C ASP A 711 14.59 -32.62 0.61
N MET A 712 15.29 -31.61 1.17
CA MET A 712 16.13 -30.70 0.39
C MET A 712 17.30 -30.12 1.19
N ILE A 713 18.48 -30.05 0.57
CA ILE A 713 19.66 -29.33 1.11
C ILE A 713 20.16 -28.38 0.03
N VAL A 714 20.38 -27.11 0.36
CA VAL A 714 20.91 -26.10 -0.57
C VAL A 714 22.37 -25.82 -0.19
N LEU A 715 23.28 -26.10 -1.12
CA LEU A 715 24.71 -25.89 -0.96
C LEU A 715 25.05 -24.45 -1.38
N ASP A 716 25.33 -23.59 -0.42
CA ASP A 716 25.85 -22.24 -0.65
C ASP A 716 27.38 -22.25 -0.52
N GLN A 717 28.09 -21.56 -1.42
CA GLN A 717 29.55 -21.51 -1.45
C GLN A 717 30.14 -20.30 -0.70
N ASP A 718 29.32 -19.29 -0.35
CA ASP A 718 29.80 -18.02 0.20
C ASP A 718 29.74 -17.95 1.74
N PHE A 719 30.20 -19.03 2.40
CA PHE A 719 30.23 -19.23 3.86
C PHE A 719 28.85 -19.56 4.48
N SER A 720 28.72 -20.79 4.96
CA SER A 720 27.55 -21.43 5.63
C SER A 720 26.59 -22.13 4.65
N TYR A 721 26.46 -23.46 4.76
CA TYR A 721 25.43 -24.20 4.04
C TYR A 721 24.03 -23.85 4.60
N TYR A 722 22.95 -24.06 3.86
CA TYR A 722 21.57 -23.95 4.39
C TYR A 722 20.84 -25.29 4.15
N ALA A 723 20.34 -25.90 5.22
CA ALA A 723 19.49 -27.10 5.12
C ALA A 723 18.01 -26.71 5.30
N PHE A 724 17.13 -27.21 4.43
CA PHE A 724 15.67 -27.06 4.57
C PHE A 724 15.08 -28.43 4.93
N GLY A 725 14.81 -28.65 6.21
CA GLY A 725 14.21 -29.89 6.70
C GLY A 725 12.69 -29.83 6.81
N LYS A 726 12.01 -30.90 6.40
CA LYS A 726 10.60 -31.17 6.72
C LYS A 726 10.56 -32.29 7.76
N GLN A 727 10.05 -32.03 8.96
CA GLN A 727 9.77 -33.08 9.94
C GLN A 727 8.34 -33.58 9.76
N TRP A 728 8.16 -34.89 9.69
CA TRP A 728 6.83 -35.50 9.70
C TRP A 728 6.51 -36.02 11.10
N SER A 729 5.77 -35.24 11.88
CA SER A 729 5.02 -35.74 13.04
C SER A 729 3.85 -34.81 13.38
N GLY A 730 2.66 -35.10 12.83
CA GLY A 730 1.37 -34.56 13.28
C GLY A 730 1.08 -33.08 12.97
N ASP A 731 0.02 -32.86 12.19
CA ASP A 731 -0.90 -31.72 11.97
C ASP A 731 -0.52 -30.23 12.20
N ASP A 732 0.69 -29.83 12.56
CA ASP A 732 1.09 -28.40 12.64
C ASP A 732 2.37 -28.11 11.85
N ILE A 733 2.31 -27.11 10.97
CA ILE A 733 3.39 -26.70 10.06
C ILE A 733 4.11 -25.49 10.66
N GLN A 734 5.39 -25.64 11.04
CA GLN A 734 6.31 -24.51 11.17
C GLN A 734 7.61 -24.76 10.41
N SER A 735 8.05 -23.75 9.66
CA SER A 735 9.36 -23.68 9.02
C SER A 735 10.43 -23.38 10.07
N HIS A 736 11.40 -24.27 10.23
CA HIS A 736 12.59 -24.01 11.04
C HIS A 736 13.74 -23.55 10.12
N VAL A 737 14.31 -22.39 10.41
CA VAL A 737 15.62 -21.97 9.87
C VAL A 737 16.68 -22.70 10.70
N ILE A 738 17.54 -23.48 10.03
CA ILE A 738 18.61 -24.23 10.66
C ILE A 738 19.89 -23.40 10.51
N ASP A 739 20.45 -22.92 11.63
CA ASP A 739 21.78 -22.30 11.66
C ASP A 739 22.86 -23.39 11.59
N LEU A 740 23.84 -23.22 10.70
CA LEU A 740 24.99 -24.11 10.55
C LEU A 740 26.24 -23.39 11.05
N GLU A 741 26.72 -23.78 12.24
CA GLU A 741 27.97 -23.24 12.78
C GLU A 741 29.20 -23.90 12.13
N HIS A 742 30.12 -23.09 11.61
CA HIS A 742 31.52 -23.46 11.40
C HIS A 742 32.32 -23.10 12.64
N SER A 743 32.98 -24.08 13.27
CA SER A 743 34.07 -23.76 14.20
C SER A 743 35.38 -23.60 13.41
N ILE A 744 35.68 -22.37 12.99
CA ILE A 744 37.06 -21.97 12.64
C ILE A 744 37.71 -21.48 13.93
N GLU A 745 37.99 -22.39 14.87
CA GLU A 745 38.88 -22.08 15.98
C GLU A 745 40.07 -23.05 16.00
N LYS A 746 41.25 -22.48 15.68
CA LYS A 746 42.60 -23.02 15.86
C LYS A 746 43.07 -24.15 14.93
N TYR A 747 43.45 -23.82 13.71
CA TYR A 747 44.64 -24.42 13.06
C TYR A 747 45.38 -23.37 12.21
N ALA A 748 45.93 -22.37 12.90
CA ALA A 748 46.99 -21.53 12.36
C ALA A 748 48.31 -21.93 13.05
N GLN A 749 48.80 -23.14 12.76
CA GLN A 749 50.17 -23.61 13.00
C GLN A 749 50.26 -25.07 12.51
N TYR A 750 51.32 -25.38 11.76
CA TYR A 750 51.53 -26.58 10.92
C TYR A 750 50.78 -26.48 9.57
N ASP A 751 51.41 -26.39 8.39
CA ASP A 751 52.61 -27.11 7.98
C ASP A 751 53.45 -26.30 6.98
N ASN A 752 54.76 -26.30 7.21
CA ASN A 752 55.78 -25.73 6.34
C ASN A 752 56.82 -26.84 6.18
N LYS A 753 56.72 -27.64 5.10
CA LYS A 753 57.77 -28.45 4.43
C LYS A 753 57.13 -29.31 3.31
N LEU A 754 57.36 -28.97 2.03
CA LEU A 754 58.34 -29.60 1.11
C LEU A 754 58.04 -31.08 0.83
N GLU A 755 57.69 -31.47 -0.40
CA GLU A 755 58.71 -31.70 -1.44
C GLU A 755 58.24 -31.49 -2.91
N THR A 756 59.04 -30.70 -3.64
CA THR A 756 59.59 -30.87 -5.01
C THR A 756 58.68 -30.90 -6.26
N ILE A 757 58.63 -29.78 -7.02
CA ILE A 757 58.84 -29.75 -8.49
C ILE A 757 59.67 -28.49 -8.86
N THR A 758 60.52 -28.65 -9.88
CA THR A 758 61.73 -27.94 -10.33
C THR A 758 61.72 -26.43 -10.65
N LYS A 759 62.86 -25.78 -10.29
CA LYS A 759 63.53 -24.57 -10.83
C LYS A 759 62.84 -23.79 -11.97
N THR A 760 62.66 -22.47 -11.78
CA THR A 760 63.42 -21.37 -12.46
C THR A 760 63.23 -20.05 -11.68
N GLU A 761 64.27 -19.22 -11.65
CA GLU A 761 64.56 -18.08 -10.77
C GLU A 761 63.72 -16.81 -11.03
N ILE A 762 63.54 -15.94 -10.01
CA ILE A 762 64.14 -14.58 -9.89
C ILE A 762 63.47 -13.73 -8.77
N ASN A 763 64.27 -13.43 -7.74
CA ASN A 763 64.57 -12.19 -7.00
C ASN A 763 63.52 -11.36 -6.19
N ASN A 764 63.82 -11.28 -4.88
CA ASN A 764 63.74 -10.15 -3.92
C ASN A 764 62.35 -9.64 -3.46
N VAL A 765 62.08 -9.21 -2.21
CA VAL A 765 62.76 -9.09 -0.89
C VAL A 765 61.68 -8.68 0.17
N ASP A 766 61.89 -9.07 1.44
CA ASP A 766 61.43 -8.54 2.77
C ASP A 766 59.98 -8.08 3.03
N TRP A 767 59.23 -8.74 3.95
CA TRP A 767 59.27 -8.77 5.44
C TRP A 767 58.72 -7.51 6.14
N GLY A 768 57.66 -7.68 6.94
CA GLY A 768 57.13 -6.63 7.81
C GLY A 768 55.77 -6.92 8.48
N LEU A 769 55.67 -8.03 9.20
CA LEU A 769 54.55 -8.38 10.10
C LEU A 769 54.87 -7.89 11.52
N MET A 770 53.94 -7.23 12.21
CA MET A 770 53.80 -7.34 13.68
C MET A 770 52.42 -6.84 14.19
N SER A 771 51.59 -7.81 14.54
CA SER A 771 50.75 -7.96 15.75
C SER A 771 50.44 -6.74 16.64
N SER A 772 49.16 -6.60 17.03
CA SER A 772 48.75 -6.79 18.44
C SER A 772 47.24 -7.03 18.59
N MET A 773 46.93 -7.94 19.50
CA MET A 773 45.62 -8.44 19.92
C MET A 773 45.24 -7.73 21.23
N THR A 774 43.96 -7.42 21.48
CA THR A 774 43.48 -7.18 22.85
C THR A 774 42.03 -7.67 23.00
N MET A 775 41.84 -8.48 24.02
CA MET A 775 40.64 -9.16 24.48
C MET A 775 39.97 -8.31 25.57
N TYR A 776 38.63 -8.25 25.66
CA TYR A 776 37.96 -7.99 26.94
C TYR A 776 36.58 -8.65 27.03
N LEU A 777 36.38 -9.36 28.14
CA LEU A 777 35.21 -10.10 28.59
C LEU A 777 34.15 -9.18 29.22
N GLY A 778 32.87 -9.57 29.13
CA GLY A 778 31.96 -9.51 30.28
C GLY A 778 30.57 -8.88 30.09
N LYS A 779 29.54 -9.76 30.09
CA LYS A 779 28.16 -9.66 30.65
C LYS A 779 27.47 -8.28 30.74
N LYS A 780 26.28 -8.15 30.14
CA LYS A 780 24.99 -8.69 30.63
C LYS A 780 24.01 -8.81 29.47
#